data_AF-A0A946F0Z6-F1
#
_entry.id   AF-A0A946F0Z6-F1
#
_cell.length_a   1.000
_cell.length_b   1.000
_cell.length_c   1.000
_cell.angle_alpha   90.00
_cell.angle_beta   90.00
_cell.angle_gamma   90.00
#
_symmetry.space_group_name_H-M   'P 1'
#
loop_
_entity.id
_entity.type
_entity.pdbx_description
1 polymer ?
#
loop_
_entity_poly.entity_id
_entity_poly.type
_entity_poly.pdbx_seq_one_letter_code
_entity_poly.pdbx_strand_id
1 'polypeptide(L)'
;MGAIVFGVVTFTRNISAGFITVLILLISQGFLISLFEDPDKRFLAAILDPFGDSAILYYTRYWTVSEQNELYLPIKEVLIYNRLLWGGIGVLIFGTIYRLFRFSQNAFTINFNKKDSKRTTKSNFGGIVKINLPKINLNFSLKNELKSLWKLSNIDFLFIIKSWPFISIVLVGLLINLVGLFELGNLFGTATLPRTWKMLQAGSTFALAINICTFLYVGILIHRSRISNINQLIDTTPTPNWVLLGSKFLAILKMQLVLLALIMITGLLFQTYKGFYDFEIGLYIYELLVLNLVYFIIWAFLAFLVQTLISNPYVGLFIMIVLLIGIPLLGLAGVEQSIFKYNQGAGRSYSDMNGYGATLNLYFIYKFYWLSLGIVFYIITALFYVRGLPNNFKEKLIIAKSRFNGKYPFFISIFTIIFISIGGYIYYTNNILNDRTSSKEREIETVEWEKKYKKYENYNQPRIVSVNVDVNIFPDSRDVNASGEYTMINKTTEPIDSIFLDHNSALSTFKFDKENSLVSEDTLYNFDIYKLKKPLFTGDTLKLSFTVKNKPNTLLRNNSSVIYNGTFLNSSLFPSLGYSRGELTDDKTREKYDLPPNKLKPHPSDSTALGNTYIAKDADWIDFEATVSTSKDQIAIAPGYLQKEWIEGDRRYFHYKMDSKILNFYAFNSAKYEVVQDKWNDVNLEIYYHKDHDYNLDRMMKGMKAALDYCTEN
;
A
#
# COMPACT_ATOMS: atom_id res chain seq x y z
N MET A 1 21.49 25.49 4.14
CA MET A 1 21.46 24.13 4.74
C MET A 1 22.82 23.44 4.78
N GLY A 2 23.47 23.16 3.65
CA GLY A 2 24.81 22.53 3.64
C GLY A 2 25.85 23.25 4.52
N ALA A 3 25.80 24.58 4.58
CA ALA A 3 26.64 25.40 5.47
C ALA A 3 26.47 25.07 6.97
N ILE A 4 25.24 24.81 7.43
CA ILE A 4 24.93 24.47 8.82
C ILE A 4 25.57 23.12 9.16
N VAL A 5 25.32 22.12 8.30
CA VAL A 5 25.85 20.75 8.47
C VAL A 5 27.37 20.77 8.43
N PHE A 6 27.96 21.50 7.47
CA PHE A 6 29.40 21.68 7.35
C PHE A 6 29.99 22.34 8.60
N GLY A 7 29.36 23.39 9.13
CA GLY A 7 29.79 24.04 10.37
C GLY A 7 29.79 23.08 11.56
N VAL A 8 28.69 22.37 11.77
CA VAL A 8 28.56 21.41 12.86
C VAL A 8 29.61 20.30 12.74
N VAL A 9 29.77 19.69 11.56
CA VAL A 9 30.77 18.63 11.35
C VAL A 9 32.19 19.17 11.54
N THR A 10 32.48 20.37 11.05
CA THR A 10 33.81 21.00 11.15
C THR A 10 34.21 21.22 12.61
N PHE A 11 33.32 21.77 13.43
CA PHE A 11 33.64 22.08 14.83
C PHE A 11 33.55 20.87 15.77
N THR A 12 32.64 19.93 15.50
CA THR A 12 32.51 18.70 16.30
C THR A 12 33.52 17.62 15.89
N ARG A 13 34.08 17.71 14.68
CA ARG A 13 34.86 16.66 14.01
C ARG A 13 34.16 15.30 14.05
N ASN A 14 32.82 15.33 14.01
CA ASN A 14 31.99 14.14 14.13
C ASN A 14 30.98 14.11 13.00
N ILE A 15 31.16 13.16 12.08
CA ILE A 15 30.23 12.93 10.97
C ILE A 15 28.82 12.63 11.48
N SER A 16 28.69 11.97 12.64
CA SER A 16 27.41 11.69 13.27
C SER A 16 26.67 12.94 13.72
N ALA A 17 27.37 13.99 14.18
CA ALA A 17 26.75 15.26 14.51
C ALA A 17 26.16 15.94 13.25
N GLY A 18 26.80 15.75 12.09
CA GLY A 18 26.25 16.15 10.80
C GLY A 18 24.93 15.47 10.47
N PHE A 19 24.85 14.15 10.63
CA PHE A 19 23.60 13.39 10.42
C PHE A 19 22.46 13.86 11.34
N ILE A 20 22.76 14.04 12.64
CA ILE A 20 21.78 14.55 13.60
C ILE A 20 21.31 15.96 13.22
N THR A 21 22.21 16.81 12.70
CA THR A 21 21.86 18.15 12.25
C THR A 21 20.92 18.11 11.06
N VAL A 22 21.20 17.27 10.05
CA VAL A 22 20.29 17.07 8.90
C VAL A 22 18.90 16.62 9.38
N LEU A 23 18.86 15.68 10.33
CA LEU A 23 17.63 15.21 10.92
C LEU A 23 16.85 16.34 11.60
N ILE A 24 17.48 17.13 12.47
CA ILE A 24 16.83 18.26 13.14
C ILE A 24 16.27 19.25 12.12
N LEU A 25 16.99 19.52 11.03
CA LEU A 25 16.55 20.42 9.97
C LEU A 25 15.31 19.89 9.23
N LEU A 26 15.26 18.58 8.94
CA LEU A 26 14.09 17.95 8.33
C LEU A 26 12.88 17.96 9.28
N ILE A 27 13.09 17.67 10.56
CA ILE A 27 12.03 17.74 11.58
C ILE A 27 11.47 19.14 11.68
N SER A 28 12.37 20.13 11.73
CA SER A 28 12.00 21.53 11.82
C SER A 28 11.18 21.95 10.60
N GLN A 29 11.52 21.47 9.40
CA GLN A 29 10.73 21.71 8.19
C GLN A 29 9.32 21.13 8.31
N GLY A 30 9.17 19.84 8.64
CA GLY A 30 7.85 19.22 8.76
C GLY A 30 6.97 19.89 9.82
N PHE A 31 7.58 20.24 10.95
CA PHE A 31 6.89 21.00 12.01
C PHE A 31 6.47 22.40 11.55
N LEU A 32 7.33 23.12 10.83
CA LEU A 32 7.00 24.44 10.27
C LEU A 32 5.84 24.36 9.27
N ILE A 33 5.84 23.36 8.38
CA ILE A 33 4.76 23.18 7.41
C ILE A 33 3.44 22.90 8.13
N SER A 34 3.43 22.00 9.10
CA SER A 34 2.22 21.67 9.87
C SER A 34 1.70 22.85 10.71
N LEU A 35 2.57 23.62 11.36
CA LEU A 35 2.16 24.79 12.15
C LEU A 35 1.53 25.91 11.32
N PHE A 36 1.84 25.98 10.02
CA PHE A 36 1.42 27.06 9.13
C PHE A 36 0.55 26.55 7.97
N GLU A 37 -0.12 25.41 8.17
CA GLU A 37 -1.03 24.79 7.20
C GLU A 37 -2.28 25.64 6.91
N ASP A 38 -2.70 26.43 7.91
CA ASP A 38 -3.79 27.41 7.82
C ASP A 38 -3.63 28.30 6.58
N PRO A 39 -4.70 28.47 5.76
CA PRO A 39 -4.67 29.30 4.56
C PRO A 39 -4.05 30.69 4.76
N ASP A 40 -4.30 31.30 5.92
CA ASP A 40 -3.84 32.65 6.26
C ASP A 40 -2.35 32.73 6.61
N LYS A 41 -1.72 31.61 6.99
CA LYS A 41 -0.31 31.56 7.44
C LYS A 41 0.66 31.05 6.38
N ARG A 42 0.17 30.69 5.20
CA ARG A 42 0.96 30.06 4.12
C ARG A 42 2.09 30.93 3.59
N PHE A 43 1.91 32.26 3.59
CA PHE A 43 2.96 33.19 3.20
C PHE A 43 4.16 33.08 4.16
N LEU A 44 3.91 32.98 5.46
CA LEU A 44 4.95 32.83 6.47
C LEU A 44 5.63 31.45 6.38
N ALA A 45 4.85 30.39 6.15
CA ALA A 45 5.35 29.05 5.90
C ALA A 45 6.35 29.04 4.74
N ALA A 46 5.97 29.68 3.63
CA ALA A 46 6.77 29.77 2.43
C ALA A 46 8.10 30.50 2.63
N ILE A 47 8.16 31.53 3.48
CA ILE A 47 9.41 32.23 3.79
C ILE A 47 10.30 31.42 4.74
N LEU A 48 9.71 30.81 5.76
CA LEU A 48 10.45 30.10 6.81
C LEU A 48 10.90 28.69 6.41
N ASP A 49 10.38 28.12 5.33
CA ASP A 49 10.81 26.81 4.82
C ASP A 49 12.25 26.87 4.25
N PRO A 50 13.26 26.24 4.88
CA PRO A 50 14.64 26.29 4.40
C PRO A 50 14.90 25.55 3.08
N PHE A 51 14.03 24.62 2.71
CA PHE A 51 14.11 23.89 1.44
C PHE A 51 13.36 24.63 0.34
N GLY A 52 12.36 25.42 0.71
CA GLY A 52 11.56 26.30 -0.15
C GLY A 52 10.58 25.57 -1.05
N ASP A 53 10.22 24.35 -0.69
CA ASP A 53 9.13 23.59 -1.31
C ASP A 53 7.81 24.34 -1.13
N SER A 54 7.59 24.89 0.07
CA SER A 54 6.40 25.68 0.41
C SER A 54 6.30 26.97 -0.41
N ALA A 55 7.44 27.59 -0.76
CA ALA A 55 7.49 28.78 -1.60
C ALA A 55 7.12 28.51 -3.05
N ILE A 56 7.50 27.34 -3.58
CA ILE A 56 7.09 26.90 -4.91
C ILE A 56 5.60 26.56 -4.89
N LEU A 57 5.16 25.76 -3.91
CA LEU A 57 3.78 25.32 -3.75
C LEU A 57 2.81 26.50 -3.62
N TYR A 58 3.22 27.59 -2.97
CA TYR A 58 2.43 28.80 -2.84
C TYR A 58 1.87 29.31 -4.17
N TYR A 59 2.65 29.21 -5.25
CA TYR A 59 2.24 29.65 -6.59
C TYR A 59 1.70 28.52 -7.47
N THR A 60 2.15 27.28 -7.29
CA THR A 60 1.79 26.15 -8.17
C THR A 60 0.60 25.31 -7.66
N ARG A 61 0.10 25.57 -6.44
CA ARG A 61 -0.99 24.80 -5.79
C ARG A 61 -2.28 24.66 -6.60
N TYR A 62 -2.57 25.62 -7.48
CA TYR A 62 -3.78 25.63 -8.32
C TYR A 62 -3.49 25.31 -9.77
N TRP A 63 -2.23 24.99 -10.10
CA TRP A 63 -1.87 24.60 -11.43
C TRP A 63 -2.53 23.27 -11.77
N THR A 64 -3.21 23.28 -12.90
CA THR A 64 -3.61 22.08 -13.61
C THR A 64 -2.38 21.28 -14.02
N VAL A 65 -2.57 20.00 -14.35
CA VAL A 65 -1.49 19.14 -14.84
C VAL A 65 -0.87 19.69 -16.13
N SER A 66 -1.67 20.35 -16.98
CA SER A 66 -1.16 21.02 -18.18
C SER A 66 -0.21 22.16 -17.82
N GLU A 67 -0.63 23.04 -16.91
CA GLU A 67 0.19 24.16 -16.43
C GLU A 67 1.48 23.69 -15.76
N GLN A 68 1.45 22.62 -14.96
CA GLN A 68 2.66 22.04 -14.36
C GLN A 68 3.66 21.51 -15.39
N ASN A 69 3.19 21.06 -16.56
CA ASN A 69 4.03 20.53 -17.61
C ASN A 69 4.56 21.60 -18.57
N GLU A 70 3.85 22.72 -18.72
CA GLU A 70 4.16 23.76 -19.73
C GLU A 70 4.75 25.04 -19.12
N LEU A 71 4.36 25.38 -17.89
CA LEU A 71 4.84 26.59 -17.23
C LEU A 71 6.14 26.32 -16.47
N TYR A 72 7.11 27.22 -16.64
CA TYR A 72 8.29 27.25 -15.79
C TYR A 72 7.91 27.59 -14.35
N LEU A 73 8.62 26.99 -13.39
CA LEU A 73 8.45 27.31 -11.97
C LEU A 73 8.52 28.83 -11.75
N PRO A 74 7.50 29.45 -11.14
CA PRO A 74 7.39 30.90 -11.09
C PRO A 74 8.40 31.46 -10.09
N ILE A 75 9.42 32.18 -10.61
CA ILE A 75 10.37 32.93 -9.78
C ILE A 75 9.73 34.27 -9.43
N LYS A 76 8.89 34.26 -8.39
CA LYS A 76 8.18 35.43 -7.86
C LYS A 76 8.67 35.81 -6.47
N GLU A 77 8.12 36.90 -5.94
CA GLU A 77 8.50 37.54 -4.68
C GLU A 77 8.73 36.56 -3.52
N VAL A 78 7.78 35.65 -3.25
CA VAL A 78 7.87 34.73 -2.10
C VAL A 78 9.07 33.79 -2.23
N LEU A 79 9.34 33.28 -3.44
CA LEU A 79 10.52 32.43 -3.69
C LEU A 79 11.81 33.25 -3.54
N ILE A 80 11.82 34.49 -4.06
CA ILE A 80 12.98 35.38 -3.95
C ILE A 80 13.27 35.71 -2.48
N TYR A 81 12.26 36.09 -1.69
CA TYR A 81 12.40 36.36 -0.26
C TYR A 81 12.93 35.15 0.51
N ASN A 82 12.41 33.96 0.21
CA ASN A 82 12.91 32.71 0.78
C ASN A 82 14.41 32.51 0.47
N ARG A 83 14.81 32.65 -0.81
CA ARG A 83 16.19 32.40 -1.24
C ARG A 83 17.17 33.46 -0.74
N LEU A 84 16.75 34.71 -0.65
CA LEU A 84 17.57 35.78 -0.06
C LEU A 84 17.76 35.56 1.45
N LEU A 85 16.71 35.18 2.18
CA LEU A 85 16.79 34.90 3.62
C LEU A 85 17.75 33.73 3.90
N TRP A 86 17.50 32.56 3.30
CA TRP A 86 18.29 31.36 3.57
C TRP A 86 19.68 31.39 2.93
N GLY A 87 19.83 32.09 1.79
CA GLY A 87 21.12 32.41 1.19
C GLY A 87 21.95 33.32 2.10
N GLY A 88 21.34 34.38 2.64
CA GLY A 88 21.96 35.29 3.60
C GLY A 88 22.40 34.59 4.89
N ILE A 89 21.52 33.75 5.46
CA ILE A 89 21.86 32.89 6.61
C ILE A 89 23.05 31.97 6.26
N GLY A 90 23.06 31.38 5.06
CA GLY A 90 24.16 30.53 4.59
C GLY A 90 25.49 31.27 4.52
N VAL A 91 25.51 32.48 3.95
CA VAL A 91 26.70 33.34 3.86
C VAL A 91 27.18 33.74 5.26
N LEU A 92 26.27 34.13 6.15
CA LEU A 92 26.60 34.49 7.53
C LEU A 92 27.26 33.33 8.28
N ILE A 93 26.71 32.12 8.14
CA ILE A 93 27.26 30.91 8.76
C ILE A 93 28.65 30.60 8.20
N PHE A 94 28.83 30.61 6.87
CA PHE A 94 30.14 30.37 6.28
C PHE A 94 31.17 31.44 6.67
N GLY A 95 30.79 32.71 6.68
CA GLY A 95 31.65 33.80 7.15
C GLY A 95 32.07 33.62 8.61
N THR A 96 31.15 33.16 9.45
CA THR A 96 31.43 32.83 10.86
C THR A 96 32.37 31.64 10.99
N ILE A 97 32.13 30.56 10.23
CA ILE A 97 33.01 29.37 10.21
C ILE A 97 34.41 29.78 9.76
N TYR A 98 34.53 30.54 8.67
CA TYR A 98 35.81 31.02 8.16
C TYR A 98 36.58 31.84 9.20
N ARG A 99 35.90 32.73 9.92
CA ARG A 99 36.52 33.56 10.97
C ARG A 99 36.96 32.76 12.20
N LEU A 100 36.20 31.74 12.59
CA LEU A 100 36.45 30.95 13.81
C LEU A 100 37.36 29.75 13.58
N PHE A 101 37.48 29.26 12.35
CA PHE A 101 38.27 28.08 12.01
C PHE A 101 39.77 28.31 12.23
N ARG A 102 40.42 27.39 12.95
CA ARG A 102 41.88 27.33 13.11
C ARG A 102 42.39 25.92 12.86
N PHE A 103 43.52 25.79 12.17
CA PHE A 103 44.13 24.48 11.87
C PHE A 103 44.49 23.64 13.12
N SER A 104 44.70 24.29 14.27
CA SER A 104 45.06 23.66 15.55
C SER A 104 43.88 23.44 16.51
N GLN A 105 42.62 23.52 16.05
CA GLN A 105 41.46 23.45 16.94
C GLN A 105 41.14 22.00 17.38
N ASN A 106 41.02 21.78 18.69
CA ASN A 106 40.50 20.54 19.25
C ASN A 106 38.98 20.48 19.08
N ALA A 107 38.44 19.26 18.87
CA ALA A 107 37.00 19.06 18.71
C ALA A 107 36.22 19.60 19.91
N PHE A 108 35.16 20.36 19.65
CA PHE A 108 34.25 20.83 20.69
C PHE A 108 33.49 19.60 21.24
N THR A 109 33.76 19.23 22.48
CA THR A 109 33.08 18.10 23.14
C THR A 109 32.24 18.62 24.30
N ILE A 110 30.92 18.45 24.20
CA ILE A 110 29.99 18.74 25.30
C ILE A 110 29.98 17.48 26.17
N ASN A 111 30.77 17.50 27.25
CA ASN A 111 30.91 16.35 28.13
C ASN A 111 30.35 16.70 29.52
N PHE A 112 29.22 16.11 29.90
CA PHE A 112 28.59 16.32 31.22
C PHE A 112 29.27 15.53 32.35
N ASN A 113 30.22 14.66 32.03
CA ASN A 113 31.06 13.98 33.01
C ASN A 113 32.52 14.03 32.57
N LYS A 114 33.30 14.94 33.17
CA LYS A 114 34.76 14.94 33.04
C LYS A 114 35.31 13.69 33.74
N LYS A 115 35.64 12.64 32.98
CA LYS A 115 36.63 11.66 33.43
C LYS A 115 38.00 12.14 32.94
N ASP A 116 38.88 12.43 33.88
CA ASP A 116 40.28 12.74 33.59
C ASP A 116 40.90 11.59 32.81
N SER A 117 41.41 11.90 31.63
CA SER A 117 42.20 10.96 30.84
C SER A 117 43.59 10.84 31.46
N LYS A 118 43.74 9.89 32.39
CA LYS A 118 45.07 9.43 32.80
C LYS A 118 45.77 8.82 31.58
N ARG A 119 46.77 9.53 31.07
CA ARG A 119 47.69 9.03 30.04
C ARG A 119 48.42 7.82 30.63
N THR A 120 48.01 6.61 30.24
CA THR A 120 48.74 5.39 30.58
C THR A 120 50.02 5.36 29.76
N THR A 121 51.13 5.79 30.35
CA THR A 121 52.46 5.47 29.86
C THR A 121 52.68 3.98 30.11
N LYS A 122 52.70 3.16 29.05
CA LYS A 122 53.17 1.78 29.17
C LYS A 122 54.62 1.81 29.64
N SER A 123 54.88 1.36 30.86
CA SER A 123 56.23 1.00 31.27
C SER A 123 56.53 -0.36 30.64
N ASN A 124 57.37 -0.39 29.62
CA ASN A 124 57.95 -1.63 29.11
C ASN A 124 59.12 -2.01 30.02
N PHE A 125 58.84 -2.42 31.26
CA PHE A 125 59.79 -3.19 32.05
C PHE A 125 59.46 -4.66 31.85
N GLY A 126 60.21 -5.28 30.93
CA GLY A 126 60.15 -6.71 30.66
C GLY A 126 60.82 -7.49 31.78
N GLY A 127 60.02 -8.21 32.56
CA GLY A 127 60.45 -9.45 33.21
C GLY A 127 59.91 -10.62 32.39
N ILE A 128 60.74 -11.65 32.15
CA ILE A 128 60.27 -12.90 31.55
C ILE A 128 59.39 -13.60 32.59
N VAL A 129 58.09 -13.32 32.56
CA VAL A 129 57.11 -14.05 33.37
C VAL A 129 56.80 -15.34 32.62
N LYS A 130 57.08 -16.48 33.24
CA LYS A 130 56.71 -17.80 32.72
C LYS A 130 55.18 -17.93 32.81
N ILE A 131 54.49 -17.54 31.75
CA ILE A 131 53.03 -17.67 31.66
C ILE A 131 52.72 -19.15 31.47
N ASN A 132 52.18 -19.81 32.49
CA ASN A 132 51.54 -21.11 32.34
C ASN A 132 50.24 -20.89 31.55
N LEU A 133 50.32 -21.03 30.23
CA LEU A 133 49.15 -20.98 29.36
C LEU A 133 48.23 -22.15 29.73
N PRO A 134 46.95 -21.91 30.04
CA PRO A 134 46.02 -23.00 30.30
C PRO A 134 45.96 -23.90 29.07
N LYS A 135 45.98 -25.22 29.27
CA LYS A 135 45.72 -26.18 28.18
C LYS A 135 44.26 -26.03 27.76
N ILE A 136 44.03 -25.37 26.62
CA ILE A 136 42.69 -25.15 26.08
C ILE A 136 42.28 -26.40 25.30
N ASN A 137 41.23 -27.10 25.75
CA ASN A 137 40.58 -28.11 24.94
C ASN A 137 39.69 -27.44 23.89
N LEU A 138 40.11 -27.52 22.62
CA LEU A 138 39.34 -27.03 21.48
C LEU A 138 38.21 -28.01 21.17
N ASN A 139 36.96 -27.58 21.34
CA ASN A 139 35.78 -28.39 21.03
C ASN A 139 35.04 -27.79 19.83
N PHE A 140 35.14 -28.46 18.69
CA PHE A 140 34.52 -28.09 17.40
C PHE A 140 33.16 -28.76 17.17
N SER A 141 32.44 -29.10 18.24
CA SER A 141 31.08 -29.63 18.11
C SER A 141 30.13 -28.59 17.53
N LEU A 142 29.11 -29.06 16.81
CA LEU A 142 28.04 -28.23 16.24
C LEU A 142 27.36 -27.36 17.32
N LYS A 143 27.24 -27.85 18.55
CA LYS A 143 26.73 -27.08 19.70
C LYS A 143 27.61 -25.86 20.02
N ASN A 144 28.93 -26.00 19.96
CA ASN A 144 29.85 -24.89 20.16
C ASN A 144 29.85 -23.93 18.97
N GLU A 145 29.70 -24.43 17.74
CA GLU A 145 29.56 -23.58 16.56
C GLU A 145 28.28 -22.72 16.62
N LEU A 146 27.15 -23.29 17.05
CA LEU A 146 25.91 -22.54 17.30
C LEU A 146 26.06 -21.51 18.43
N LYS A 147 26.75 -21.87 19.51
CA LYS A 147 27.05 -20.94 20.62
C LYS A 147 27.92 -19.78 20.14
N SER A 148 28.92 -20.07 19.31
CA SER A 148 29.79 -19.06 18.68
C SER A 148 29.00 -18.16 17.73
N LEU A 149 28.13 -18.74 16.89
CA LEU A 149 27.23 -17.99 16.01
C LEU A 149 26.37 -17.01 16.81
N TRP A 150 25.74 -17.47 17.89
CA TRP A 150 24.89 -16.63 18.74
C TRP A 150 25.68 -15.49 19.39
N LYS A 151 26.87 -15.78 19.94
CA LYS A 151 27.74 -14.78 20.56
C LYS A 151 28.22 -13.73 19.55
N LEU A 152 28.70 -14.16 18.39
CA LEU A 152 29.13 -13.27 17.31
C LEU A 152 27.95 -12.41 16.80
N SER A 153 26.77 -13.02 16.67
CA SER A 153 25.55 -12.30 16.30
C SER A 153 25.20 -11.23 17.32
N ASN A 154 25.35 -11.50 18.63
CA ASN A 154 25.11 -10.48 19.66
C ASN A 154 26.14 -9.35 19.60
N ILE A 155 27.41 -9.65 19.31
CA ILE A 155 28.44 -8.62 19.14
C ILE A 155 28.13 -7.74 17.93
N ASP A 156 27.80 -8.34 16.79
CA ASP A 156 27.45 -7.60 15.57
C ASP A 156 26.13 -6.81 15.75
N PHE A 157 25.15 -7.38 16.44
CA PHE A 157 23.90 -6.69 16.79
C PHE A 157 24.13 -5.49 17.72
N LEU A 158 24.92 -5.65 18.79
CA LEU A 158 25.28 -4.56 19.70
C LEU A 158 26.06 -3.46 18.97
N PHE A 159 26.90 -3.83 18.01
CA PHE A 159 27.59 -2.87 17.16
C PHE A 159 26.61 -2.05 16.31
N ILE A 160 25.58 -2.68 15.73
CA ILE A 160 24.53 -1.98 14.98
C ILE A 160 23.79 -0.99 15.88
N ILE A 161 23.15 -1.46 16.96
CA ILE A 161 22.23 -0.63 17.74
C ILE A 161 22.91 0.53 18.47
N LYS A 162 24.20 0.39 18.79
CA LYS A 162 25.00 1.44 19.45
C LYS A 162 25.60 2.43 18.46
N SER A 163 25.50 2.18 17.16
CA SER A 163 26.07 3.07 16.17
C SER A 163 25.19 4.29 15.93
N TRP A 164 25.83 5.46 15.82
CA TRP A 164 25.12 6.72 15.59
C TRP A 164 24.29 6.77 14.30
N PRO A 165 24.73 6.20 13.15
CA PRO A 165 23.90 6.16 11.95
C PRO A 165 22.59 5.41 12.18
N PHE A 166 22.61 4.29 12.92
CA PHE A 166 21.42 3.52 13.26
C PHE A 166 20.46 4.37 14.09
N ILE A 167 20.97 4.97 15.18
CA ILE A 167 20.16 5.82 16.05
C ILE A 167 19.54 6.97 15.25
N SER A 168 20.31 7.60 14.36
CA SER A 168 19.82 8.71 13.53
C SER A 168 18.69 8.25 12.59
N ILE A 169 18.89 7.15 11.85
CA ILE A 169 17.87 6.61 10.92
C ILE A 169 16.61 6.19 11.67
N VAL A 170 16.76 5.56 12.84
CA VAL A 170 15.63 5.17 13.69
C VAL A 170 14.85 6.39 14.16
N LEU A 171 15.53 7.45 14.63
CA LEU A 171 14.85 8.67 15.05
C LEU A 171 14.09 9.34 13.90
N VAL A 172 14.69 9.40 12.69
CA VAL A 172 13.99 9.90 11.49
C VAL A 172 12.74 9.08 11.23
N GLY A 173 12.88 7.74 11.19
CA GLY A 173 11.75 6.86 10.93
C GLY A 173 10.66 7.01 11.98
N LEU A 174 11.02 7.10 13.25
CA LEU A 174 10.06 7.21 14.35
C LEU A 174 9.28 8.51 14.27
N LEU A 175 9.94 9.59 13.85
CA LEU A 175 9.28 10.86 13.62
C LEU A 175 8.31 10.80 12.44
N ILE A 176 8.73 10.22 11.31
CA ILE A 176 7.83 10.03 10.16
C ILE A 176 6.62 9.17 10.56
N ASN A 177 6.84 8.10 11.32
CA ASN A 177 5.77 7.27 11.85
C ASN A 177 4.83 8.06 12.77
N LEU A 178 5.37 8.90 13.66
CA LEU A 178 4.59 9.76 14.54
C LEU A 178 3.74 10.76 13.75
N VAL A 179 4.30 11.40 12.72
CA VAL A 179 3.53 12.27 11.80
C VAL A 179 2.41 11.47 11.14
N GLY A 180 2.69 10.28 10.61
CA GLY A 180 1.68 9.41 10.00
C GLY A 180 0.57 8.99 10.97
N LEU A 181 0.88 8.79 12.25
CA LEU A 181 -0.12 8.50 13.30
C LEU A 181 -1.06 9.68 13.55
N PHE A 182 -0.55 10.92 13.51
CA PHE A 182 -1.37 12.12 13.65
C PHE A 182 -2.23 12.38 12.40
N GLU A 183 -1.69 12.19 11.20
CA GLU A 183 -2.44 12.37 9.94
C GLU A 183 -3.57 11.34 9.78
N LEU A 184 -3.28 10.05 10.02
CA LEU A 184 -4.31 8.99 9.93
C LEU A 184 -5.40 9.10 11.01
N GLY A 185 -5.10 9.82 12.09
CA GLY A 185 -6.02 10.14 13.18
C GLY A 185 -7.10 11.15 12.82
N ASN A 186 -7.09 11.74 11.61
CA ASN A 186 -8.02 12.78 11.22
C ASN A 186 -8.48 12.59 9.75
N LEU A 187 -9.78 12.38 9.54
CA LEU A 187 -10.38 12.19 8.23
C LEU A 187 -11.34 13.34 7.96
N PHE A 188 -10.97 14.25 7.05
CA PHE A 188 -11.74 15.46 6.72
C PHE A 188 -12.12 16.33 7.95
N GLY A 189 -11.21 16.45 8.93
CA GLY A 189 -11.46 17.19 10.17
C GLY A 189 -12.19 16.41 11.26
N THR A 190 -12.56 15.14 10.99
CA THR A 190 -13.17 14.24 11.98
C THR A 190 -12.10 13.31 12.57
N ALA A 191 -11.94 13.36 13.90
CA ALA A 191 -11.03 12.48 14.62
C ALA A 191 -11.46 11.01 14.46
N THR A 192 -10.52 10.15 14.06
CA THR A 192 -10.72 8.70 13.99
C THR A 192 -10.24 8.04 15.28
N LEU A 193 -10.86 6.91 15.64
CA LEU A 193 -10.38 6.11 16.77
C LEU A 193 -9.03 5.47 16.41
N PRO A 194 -8.02 5.51 17.30
CA PRO A 194 -6.71 4.93 17.04
C PRO A 194 -6.73 3.41 17.22
N ARG A 195 -7.57 2.70 16.46
CA ARG A 195 -7.64 1.23 16.48
C ARG A 195 -6.30 0.62 16.04
N THR A 196 -6.02 -0.59 16.50
CA THR A 196 -4.70 -1.23 16.31
C THR A 196 -4.28 -1.33 14.84
N TRP A 197 -5.20 -1.69 13.94
CA TRP A 197 -4.90 -1.75 12.50
C TRP A 197 -4.57 -0.39 11.88
N LYS A 198 -5.14 0.72 12.37
CA LYS A 198 -4.77 2.08 11.96
C LYS A 198 -3.35 2.42 12.40
N MET A 199 -2.97 2.00 13.61
CA MET A 199 -1.60 2.20 14.11
C MET A 199 -0.60 1.41 13.29
N LEU A 200 -0.95 0.20 12.88
CA LEU A 200 -0.14 -0.65 12.00
C LEU A 200 -0.03 -0.06 10.58
N GLN A 201 -1.12 0.52 10.07
CA GLN A 201 -1.13 1.25 8.80
C GLN A 201 -0.15 2.44 8.85
N ALA A 202 -0.16 3.25 9.92
CA ALA A 202 0.82 4.33 10.11
C ALA A 202 2.25 3.79 10.18
N GLY A 203 2.44 2.69 10.91
CA GLY A 203 3.71 1.99 11.07
C GLY A 203 4.35 1.53 9.76
N SER A 204 3.58 1.37 8.69
CA SER A 204 4.10 1.04 7.35
C SER A 204 5.10 2.09 6.83
N THR A 205 4.97 3.35 7.23
CA THR A 205 5.91 4.43 6.89
C THR A 205 7.33 4.17 7.42
N PHE A 206 7.44 3.43 8.53
CA PHE A 206 8.72 3.04 9.13
C PHE A 206 9.48 1.98 8.31
N ALA A 207 8.80 1.31 7.35
CA ALA A 207 9.41 0.26 6.53
C ALA A 207 10.61 0.75 5.72
N LEU A 208 10.61 2.02 5.29
CA LEU A 208 11.74 2.63 4.59
C LEU A 208 12.99 2.70 5.48
N ALA A 209 12.82 3.08 6.75
CA ALA A 209 13.92 3.09 7.72
C ALA A 209 14.47 1.67 7.96
N ILE A 210 13.58 0.66 8.06
CA ILE A 210 13.99 -0.74 8.21
C ILE A 210 14.80 -1.23 7.01
N ASN A 211 14.34 -0.94 5.79
CA ASN A 211 15.04 -1.33 4.56
C ASN A 211 16.40 -0.65 4.45
N ILE A 212 16.48 0.67 4.68
CA ILE A 212 17.76 1.41 4.64
C ILE A 212 18.74 0.87 5.68
N CYS A 213 18.29 0.68 6.94
CA CYS A 213 19.10 0.05 7.97
C CYS A 213 19.58 -1.34 7.55
N THR A 214 18.71 -2.16 6.97
CA THR A 214 19.07 -3.49 6.47
C THR A 214 20.18 -3.40 5.43
N PHE A 215 20.03 -2.56 4.39
CA PHE A 215 21.00 -2.46 3.31
C PHE A 215 22.35 -1.90 3.78
N LEU A 216 22.31 -0.88 4.65
CA LEU A 216 23.48 -0.24 5.22
C LEU A 216 24.26 -1.22 6.12
N TYR A 217 23.60 -1.85 7.08
CA TYR A 217 24.28 -2.70 8.06
C TYR A 217 24.70 -4.05 7.50
N VAL A 218 24.00 -4.60 6.50
CA VAL A 218 24.52 -5.77 5.76
C VAL A 218 25.87 -5.41 5.12
N GLY A 219 25.95 -4.26 4.44
CA GLY A 219 27.21 -3.78 3.84
C GLY A 219 28.30 -3.54 4.87
N ILE A 220 28.00 -2.79 5.94
CA ILE A 220 28.98 -2.51 7.00
C ILE A 220 29.46 -3.81 7.64
N LEU A 221 28.58 -4.75 7.99
CA LEU A 221 28.96 -5.99 8.67
C LEU A 221 29.82 -6.92 7.81
N ILE A 222 29.54 -7.02 6.51
CA ILE A 222 30.33 -7.82 5.56
C ILE A 222 31.74 -7.24 5.40
N HIS A 223 31.85 -5.91 5.27
CA HIS A 223 33.12 -5.24 5.01
C HIS A 223 33.87 -4.80 6.28
N ARG A 224 33.27 -4.94 7.46
CA ARG A 224 33.79 -4.44 8.75
C ARG A 224 35.24 -4.83 9.03
N SER A 225 35.57 -6.09 8.81
CA SER A 225 36.90 -6.64 9.09
C SER A 225 37.96 -6.02 8.20
N ARG A 226 37.63 -5.75 6.93
CA ARG A 226 38.51 -5.08 5.96
C ARG A 226 38.64 -3.59 6.26
N ILE A 227 37.53 -2.92 6.57
CA ILE A 227 37.54 -1.49 6.96
C ILE A 227 38.42 -1.27 8.19
N SER A 228 38.43 -2.23 9.12
CA SER A 228 39.24 -2.15 10.34
C SER A 228 40.65 -2.77 10.19
N ASN A 229 41.04 -3.23 8.99
CA ASN A 229 42.32 -3.90 8.71
C ASN A 229 42.64 -5.11 9.62
N ILE A 230 41.62 -5.87 10.04
CA ILE A 230 41.76 -7.09 10.86
C ILE A 230 41.28 -8.36 10.16
N ASN A 231 40.91 -8.28 8.87
CA ASN A 231 40.40 -9.41 8.11
C ASN A 231 41.35 -10.60 8.11
N GLN A 232 42.66 -10.38 7.96
CA GLN A 232 43.66 -11.45 8.01
C GLN A 232 43.65 -12.24 9.33
N LEU A 233 43.40 -11.56 10.46
CA LEU A 233 43.30 -12.21 11.77
C LEU A 233 42.02 -13.04 11.91
N ILE A 234 40.91 -12.56 11.35
CA ILE A 234 39.64 -13.31 11.37
C ILE A 234 39.71 -14.50 10.41
N ASP A 235 40.37 -14.33 9.28
CA ASP A 235 40.45 -15.32 8.21
C ASP A 235 41.25 -16.57 8.63
N THR A 236 42.23 -16.41 9.52
CA THR A 236 43.02 -17.51 10.10
C THR A 236 42.34 -18.23 11.27
N THR A 237 41.17 -17.78 11.71
CA THR A 237 40.44 -18.47 12.78
C THR A 237 39.86 -19.80 12.31
N PRO A 238 39.82 -20.83 13.19
CA PRO A 238 39.24 -22.13 12.85
C PRO A 238 37.70 -22.12 12.77
N THR A 239 37.07 -20.95 12.97
CA THR A 239 35.61 -20.80 12.88
C THR A 239 35.16 -21.08 11.45
N PRO A 240 34.08 -21.83 11.18
CA PRO A 240 33.58 -22.04 9.81
C PRO A 240 32.96 -20.79 9.16
N ASN A 241 32.88 -20.75 7.83
CA ASN A 241 32.24 -19.64 7.09
C ASN A 241 30.76 -19.47 7.39
N TRP A 242 30.04 -20.58 7.52
CA TRP A 242 28.60 -20.54 7.82
C TRP A 242 28.32 -19.89 9.18
N VAL A 243 29.22 -20.05 10.16
CA VAL A 243 29.13 -19.39 11.47
C VAL A 243 29.33 -17.89 11.33
N LEU A 244 30.36 -17.44 10.60
CA LEU A 244 30.63 -16.01 10.40
C LEU A 244 29.48 -15.33 9.63
N LEU A 245 29.07 -15.89 8.49
CA LEU A 245 27.99 -15.33 7.68
C LEU A 245 26.64 -15.41 8.41
N GLY A 246 26.32 -16.56 8.99
CA GLY A 246 25.09 -16.78 9.75
C GLY A 246 24.97 -15.87 10.97
N SER A 247 26.08 -15.55 11.63
CA SER A 247 26.07 -14.60 12.75
C SER A 247 25.68 -13.18 12.32
N LYS A 248 26.14 -12.73 11.15
CA LYS A 248 25.80 -11.43 10.55
C LYS A 248 24.34 -11.40 10.12
N PHE A 249 23.88 -12.45 9.44
CA PHE A 249 22.49 -12.57 9.05
C PHE A 249 21.57 -12.52 10.28
N LEU A 250 21.88 -13.30 11.33
CA LEU A 250 21.12 -13.28 12.57
C LEU A 250 21.16 -11.93 13.29
N ALA A 251 22.27 -11.20 13.21
CA ALA A 251 22.35 -9.84 13.75
C ALA A 251 21.41 -8.86 13.02
N ILE A 252 21.30 -8.97 11.70
CA ILE A 252 20.36 -8.20 10.88
C ILE A 252 18.90 -8.58 11.20
N LEU A 253 18.61 -9.86 11.40
CA LEU A 253 17.28 -10.29 11.84
C LEU A 253 16.91 -9.71 13.21
N LYS A 254 17.83 -9.76 14.19
CA LYS A 254 17.62 -9.14 15.52
C LYS A 254 17.38 -7.63 15.41
N MET A 255 18.14 -6.95 14.54
CA MET A 255 17.92 -5.54 14.26
C MET A 255 16.52 -5.29 13.69
N GLN A 256 16.08 -6.04 12.68
CA GLN A 256 14.74 -5.93 12.11
C GLN A 256 13.64 -6.17 13.14
N LEU A 257 13.81 -7.18 14.02
CA LEU A 257 12.88 -7.45 15.13
C LEU A 257 12.76 -6.28 16.10
N VAL A 258 13.88 -5.65 16.47
CA VAL A 258 13.87 -4.45 17.33
C VAL A 258 13.14 -3.31 16.64
N LEU A 259 13.41 -3.07 15.37
CA LEU A 259 12.77 -2.00 14.61
C LEU A 259 11.24 -2.22 14.48
N LEU A 260 10.80 -3.45 14.27
CA LEU A 260 9.39 -3.82 14.27
C LEU A 260 8.76 -3.65 15.67
N ALA A 261 9.46 -4.05 16.73
CA ALA A 261 9.00 -3.83 18.10
C ALA A 261 8.85 -2.33 18.44
N LEU A 262 9.70 -1.47 17.89
CA LEU A 262 9.55 -0.02 18.04
C LEU A 262 8.25 0.49 17.41
N ILE A 263 7.84 -0.03 16.25
CA ILE A 263 6.53 0.32 15.65
C ILE A 263 5.40 -0.01 16.63
N MET A 264 5.40 -1.23 17.17
CA MET A 264 4.41 -1.66 18.16
C MET A 264 4.40 -0.74 19.37
N ILE A 265 5.56 -0.47 19.97
CA ILE A 265 5.69 0.41 21.14
C ILE A 265 5.15 1.81 20.83
N THR A 266 5.51 2.39 19.68
CA THR A 266 5.02 3.73 19.31
C THR A 266 3.51 3.76 19.08
N GLY A 267 2.93 2.71 18.50
CA GLY A 267 1.48 2.59 18.35
C GLY A 267 0.77 2.52 19.70
N LEU A 268 1.24 1.67 20.61
CA LEU A 268 0.68 1.54 21.96
C LEU A 268 0.79 2.84 22.76
N LEU A 269 1.93 3.53 22.67
CA LEU A 269 2.11 4.83 23.32
C LEU A 269 1.17 5.89 22.75
N PHE A 270 0.97 5.90 21.43
CA PHE A 270 0.07 6.85 20.78
C PHE A 270 -1.41 6.59 21.14
N GLN A 271 -1.82 5.32 21.12
CA GLN A 271 -3.15 4.91 21.58
C GLN A 271 -3.39 5.33 23.04
N THR A 272 -2.42 5.08 23.92
CA THR A 272 -2.46 5.53 25.32
C THR A 272 -2.57 7.04 25.44
N TYR A 273 -1.77 7.79 24.66
CA TYR A 273 -1.82 9.25 24.62
C TYR A 273 -3.18 9.80 24.18
N LYS A 274 -3.87 9.09 23.29
CA LYS A 274 -5.23 9.41 22.84
C LYS A 274 -6.33 8.88 23.78
N GLY A 275 -5.98 8.25 24.90
CA GLY A 275 -6.93 7.68 25.86
C GLY A 275 -7.63 6.42 25.37
N PHE A 276 -7.09 5.75 24.35
CA PHE A 276 -7.65 4.53 23.77
C PHE A 276 -6.83 3.31 24.23
N TYR A 277 -7.46 2.39 24.96
CA TYR A 277 -6.78 1.27 25.64
C TYR A 277 -7.14 -0.12 25.10
N ASP A 278 -7.95 -0.20 24.05
CA ASP A 278 -8.30 -1.45 23.40
C ASP A 278 -7.16 -1.93 22.49
N PHE A 279 -6.15 -2.52 23.13
CA PHE A 279 -4.92 -2.97 22.48
C PHE A 279 -5.05 -4.40 21.96
N GLU A 280 -5.05 -4.57 20.64
CA GLU A 280 -5.00 -5.88 20.01
C GLU A 280 -3.55 -6.35 19.85
N ILE A 281 -2.92 -6.73 20.96
CA ILE A 281 -1.51 -7.18 20.98
C ILE A 281 -1.28 -8.36 20.03
N GLY A 282 -2.26 -9.26 19.90
CA GLY A 282 -2.20 -10.37 18.95
C GLY A 282 -2.10 -9.90 17.49
N LEU A 283 -2.83 -8.86 17.12
CA LEU A 283 -2.79 -8.27 15.79
C LEU A 283 -1.44 -7.60 15.52
N TYR A 284 -0.90 -6.85 16.49
CA TYR A 284 0.46 -6.30 16.41
C TYR A 284 1.52 -7.37 16.13
N ILE A 285 1.52 -8.43 16.94
CA ILE A 285 2.50 -9.52 16.81
C ILE A 285 2.37 -10.21 15.46
N TYR A 286 1.14 -10.54 15.06
CA TYR A 286 0.88 -11.24 13.81
C TYR A 286 1.32 -10.40 12.60
N GLU A 287 0.87 -9.15 12.53
CA GLU A 287 1.18 -8.26 11.42
C GLU A 287 2.68 -7.96 11.31
N LEU A 288 3.32 -7.61 12.42
CA LEU A 288 4.72 -7.18 12.41
C LEU A 288 5.67 -8.38 12.29
N LEU A 289 5.47 -9.44 13.07
CA LEU A 289 6.43 -10.54 13.16
C LEU A 289 6.15 -11.67 12.17
N VAL A 290 4.91 -11.90 11.76
CA VAL A 290 4.59 -12.97 10.79
C VAL A 290 4.56 -12.40 9.38
N LEU A 291 3.86 -11.28 9.16
CA LEU A 291 3.69 -10.75 7.81
C LEU A 291 4.89 -9.88 7.39
N ASN A 292 5.17 -8.81 8.13
CA ASN A 292 6.20 -7.83 7.73
C ASN A 292 7.63 -8.37 7.85
N LEU A 293 7.93 -9.18 8.86
CA LEU A 293 9.27 -9.75 9.02
C LEU A 293 9.71 -10.55 7.80
N VAL A 294 8.82 -11.38 7.22
CA VAL A 294 9.12 -12.16 6.01
C VAL A 294 9.49 -11.24 4.85
N TYR A 295 8.79 -10.12 4.68
CA TYR A 295 9.13 -9.11 3.68
C TYR A 295 10.56 -8.57 3.87
N PHE A 296 10.96 -8.24 5.10
CA PHE A 296 12.30 -7.71 5.39
C PHE A 296 13.41 -8.77 5.30
N ILE A 297 13.09 -10.04 5.59
CA ILE A 297 14.02 -11.16 5.41
C ILE A 297 14.37 -11.35 3.94
N ILE A 298 13.38 -11.30 3.05
CA ILE A 298 13.57 -11.43 1.60
C ILE A 298 14.54 -10.32 1.11
N TRP A 299 14.30 -9.07 1.52
CA TRP A 299 15.22 -7.97 1.21
C TRP A 299 16.62 -8.15 1.79
N ALA A 300 16.74 -8.69 3.00
CA ALA A 300 18.04 -9.00 3.58
C ALA A 300 18.81 -10.01 2.72
N PHE A 301 18.18 -11.06 2.20
CA PHE A 301 18.85 -12.03 1.32
C PHE A 301 19.47 -11.38 0.08
N LEU A 302 18.72 -10.52 -0.61
CA LEU A 302 19.26 -9.77 -1.76
C LEU A 302 20.39 -8.82 -1.34
N ALA A 303 20.24 -8.12 -0.21
CA ALA A 303 21.27 -7.23 0.31
C ALA A 303 22.58 -7.98 0.59
N PHE A 304 22.50 -9.19 1.17
CA PHE A 304 23.66 -10.03 1.44
C PHE A 304 24.40 -10.43 0.16
N LEU A 305 23.65 -10.78 -0.89
CA LEU A 305 24.21 -11.12 -2.20
C LEU A 305 24.92 -9.90 -2.82
N VAL A 306 24.21 -8.79 -2.95
CA VAL A 306 24.71 -7.56 -3.56
C VAL A 306 25.98 -7.05 -2.84
N GLN A 307 25.94 -7.00 -1.50
CA GLN A 307 27.06 -6.52 -0.68
C GLN A 307 28.27 -7.47 -0.66
N THR A 308 28.08 -8.75 -0.99
CA THR A 308 29.19 -9.72 -1.11
C THR A 308 29.86 -9.65 -2.47
N LEU A 309 29.07 -9.40 -3.52
CA LEU A 309 29.58 -9.26 -4.89
C LEU A 309 30.34 -7.93 -5.06
N ILE A 310 29.82 -6.85 -4.47
CA ILE A 310 30.39 -5.50 -4.57
C ILE A 310 31.44 -5.27 -3.48
N SER A 311 32.60 -4.78 -3.88
CA SER A 311 33.72 -4.55 -2.94
C SER A 311 33.56 -3.31 -2.05
N ASN A 312 32.75 -2.32 -2.46
CA ASN A 312 32.51 -1.10 -1.70
C ASN A 312 31.11 -1.12 -1.03
N PRO A 313 31.01 -0.99 0.30
CA PRO A 313 29.73 -1.07 1.02
C PRO A 313 28.74 0.04 0.64
N TYR A 314 29.22 1.23 0.29
CA TYR A 314 28.39 2.37 -0.08
C TYR A 314 27.84 2.25 -1.51
N VAL A 315 28.62 1.68 -2.43
CA VAL A 315 28.14 1.36 -3.78
C VAL A 315 27.08 0.26 -3.72
N GLY A 316 27.29 -0.76 -2.87
CA GLY A 316 26.27 -1.78 -2.60
C GLY A 316 24.99 -1.19 -2.02
N LEU A 317 25.11 -0.24 -1.08
CA LEU A 317 23.95 0.49 -0.53
C LEU A 317 23.20 1.26 -1.62
N PHE A 318 23.92 2.02 -2.46
CA PHE A 318 23.33 2.79 -3.55
C PHE A 318 22.54 1.89 -4.50
N ILE A 319 23.12 0.76 -4.92
CA ILE A 319 22.43 -0.22 -5.78
C ILE A 319 21.17 -0.76 -5.10
N MET A 320 21.23 -1.09 -3.81
CA MET A 320 20.03 -1.56 -3.09
C MET A 320 18.92 -0.50 -3.01
N ILE A 321 19.27 0.77 -2.83
CA ILE A 321 18.31 1.88 -2.85
C ILE A 321 17.69 2.04 -4.24
N VAL A 322 18.51 2.01 -5.29
CA VAL A 322 18.03 2.06 -6.69
C VAL A 322 17.09 0.89 -6.98
N LEU A 323 17.39 -0.31 -6.52
CA LEU A 323 16.50 -1.47 -6.68
C LEU A 323 15.19 -1.31 -5.92
N LEU A 324 15.24 -0.83 -4.66
CA LEU A 324 14.05 -0.60 -3.84
C LEU A 324 13.07 0.38 -4.50
N ILE A 325 13.58 1.45 -5.10
CA ILE A 325 12.76 2.49 -5.77
C ILE A 325 12.40 2.07 -7.20
N GLY A 326 13.33 1.47 -7.94
CA GLY A 326 13.18 1.15 -9.35
C GLY A 326 12.24 -0.02 -9.63
N ILE A 327 12.21 -1.06 -8.77
CA ILE A 327 11.36 -2.23 -8.98
C ILE A 327 9.85 -1.88 -9.04
N PRO A 328 9.29 -1.06 -8.14
CA PRO A 328 7.92 -0.56 -8.26
C PRO A 328 7.65 0.19 -9.58
N LEU A 329 8.64 0.95 -10.08
CA LEU A 329 8.54 1.77 -11.29
C LEU A 329 8.66 0.97 -12.60
N LEU A 330 8.99 -0.32 -12.54
CA LEU A 330 9.07 -1.19 -13.71
C LEU A 330 7.76 -1.28 -14.52
N GLY A 331 6.62 -0.94 -13.89
CA GLY A 331 5.34 -0.82 -14.60
C GLY A 331 5.38 0.23 -15.73
N LEU A 332 6.13 1.32 -15.53
CA LEU A 332 6.30 2.37 -16.56
C LEU A 332 7.11 1.89 -17.77
N ALA A 333 7.91 0.84 -17.60
CA ALA A 333 8.66 0.18 -18.67
C ALA A 333 7.93 -1.03 -19.27
N GLY A 334 6.65 -1.24 -18.94
CA GLY A 334 5.83 -2.35 -19.43
C GLY A 334 5.94 -3.66 -18.63
N VAL A 335 6.82 -3.73 -17.62
CA VAL A 335 6.90 -4.90 -16.73
C VAL A 335 5.92 -4.72 -15.59
N GLU A 336 4.69 -5.19 -15.78
CA GLU A 336 3.59 -4.94 -14.85
C GLU A 336 3.38 -6.03 -13.80
N GLN A 337 3.62 -7.30 -14.15
CA GLN A 337 3.27 -8.44 -13.30
C GLN A 337 4.14 -8.49 -12.05
N SER A 338 3.50 -8.70 -10.89
CA SER A 338 4.20 -8.77 -9.60
C SER A 338 5.19 -9.94 -9.49
N ILE A 339 5.03 -11.00 -10.29
CA ILE A 339 6.00 -12.12 -10.33
C ILE A 339 7.37 -11.71 -10.87
N PHE A 340 7.45 -10.63 -11.67
CA PHE A 340 8.72 -10.12 -12.21
C PHE A 340 9.29 -8.96 -11.39
N LYS A 341 8.55 -8.48 -10.39
CA LYS A 341 8.95 -7.37 -9.52
C LYS A 341 9.38 -7.93 -8.17
N TYR A 342 10.69 -7.95 -7.90
CA TYR A 342 11.24 -8.59 -6.70
C TYR A 342 10.54 -8.17 -5.40
N ASN A 343 10.14 -9.17 -4.60
CA ASN A 343 9.42 -9.03 -3.33
C ASN A 343 8.06 -8.29 -3.41
N GLN A 344 7.53 -8.08 -4.62
CA GLN A 344 6.16 -7.60 -4.84
C GLN A 344 5.17 -8.77 -4.94
N GLY A 345 3.88 -8.51 -4.74
CA GLY A 345 2.86 -9.54 -4.79
C GLY A 345 1.48 -8.98 -4.48
N ALA A 346 0.53 -9.86 -4.20
CA ALA A 346 -0.74 -9.43 -3.66
C ALA A 346 -0.54 -8.69 -2.34
N GLY A 347 -1.21 -7.55 -2.21
CA GLY A 347 -1.28 -6.81 -0.96
C GLY A 347 -2.04 -7.59 0.11
N ARG A 348 -2.07 -7.01 1.31
CA ARG A 348 -2.85 -7.50 2.44
C ARG A 348 -3.73 -6.35 2.92
N SER A 349 -4.97 -6.65 3.22
CA SER A 349 -5.92 -5.68 3.80
C SER A 349 -6.53 -6.30 5.04
N TYR A 350 -6.61 -5.52 6.12
CA TYR A 350 -7.24 -5.92 7.36
C TYR A 350 -8.38 -4.96 7.68
N SER A 351 -9.52 -5.49 8.12
CA SER A 351 -10.58 -4.71 8.76
C SER A 351 -11.09 -5.43 10.00
N ASP A 352 -11.62 -4.68 10.96
CA ASP A 352 -12.21 -5.26 12.19
C ASP A 352 -13.35 -6.25 11.86
N MET A 353 -14.09 -6.02 10.77
CA MET A 353 -15.22 -6.88 10.37
C MET A 353 -14.75 -8.17 9.68
N ASN A 354 -13.82 -8.09 8.73
CA ASN A 354 -13.46 -9.20 7.82
C ASN A 354 -12.10 -9.84 8.15
N GLY A 355 -11.36 -9.27 9.11
CA GLY A 355 -9.95 -9.59 9.34
C GLY A 355 -9.12 -9.44 8.06
N TYR A 356 -8.18 -10.36 7.83
CA TYR A 356 -7.38 -10.40 6.60
C TYR A 356 -8.13 -10.94 5.36
N GLY A 357 -9.30 -11.54 5.57
CA GLY A 357 -10.11 -12.19 4.54
C GLY A 357 -9.33 -13.14 3.63
N ALA A 358 -9.72 -13.18 2.34
CA ALA A 358 -9.09 -14.06 1.35
C ALA A 358 -7.71 -13.59 0.87
N THR A 359 -7.29 -12.37 1.21
CA THR A 359 -6.03 -11.79 0.71
C THR A 359 -4.78 -12.44 1.31
N LEU A 360 -4.91 -13.03 2.51
CA LEU A 360 -3.82 -13.58 3.28
C LEU A 360 -3.13 -14.78 2.61
N ASN A 361 -3.92 -15.72 2.07
CA ASN A 361 -3.37 -16.90 1.39
C ASN A 361 -2.56 -16.49 0.16
N LEU A 362 -3.09 -15.54 -0.61
CA LEU A 362 -2.42 -15.01 -1.78
C LEU A 362 -1.11 -14.31 -1.42
N TYR A 363 -1.09 -13.53 -0.33
CA TYR A 363 0.12 -12.92 0.21
C TYR A 363 1.21 -13.96 0.51
N PHE A 364 0.86 -15.05 1.23
CA PHE A 364 1.83 -16.09 1.57
C PHE A 364 2.37 -16.84 0.36
N ILE A 365 1.56 -17.08 -0.68
CA ILE A 365 2.02 -17.71 -1.92
C ILE A 365 3.12 -16.86 -2.58
N TYR A 366 2.88 -15.55 -2.73
CA TYR A 366 3.89 -14.64 -3.28
C TYR A 366 5.11 -14.50 -2.38
N LYS A 367 4.95 -14.50 -1.05
CA LYS A 367 6.09 -14.46 -0.14
C LYS A 367 6.90 -15.75 -0.15
N PHE A 368 6.26 -16.91 -0.25
CA PHE A 368 6.96 -18.19 -0.35
C PHE A 368 7.71 -18.32 -1.68
N TYR A 369 7.11 -17.82 -2.78
CA TYR A 369 7.79 -17.66 -4.07
C TYR A 369 9.08 -16.84 -3.93
N TRP A 370 9.02 -15.60 -3.43
CA TRP A 370 10.20 -14.75 -3.30
C TRP A 370 11.19 -15.21 -2.23
N LEU A 371 10.70 -15.84 -1.15
CA LEU A 371 11.55 -16.42 -0.11
C LEU A 371 12.40 -17.55 -0.67
N SER A 372 11.83 -18.40 -1.53
CA SER A 372 12.56 -19.48 -2.20
C SER A 372 13.74 -18.93 -3.02
N LEU A 373 13.51 -17.87 -3.81
CA LEU A 373 14.60 -17.17 -4.52
C LEU A 373 15.60 -16.50 -3.57
N GLY A 374 15.12 -15.90 -2.49
CA GLY A 374 15.98 -15.30 -1.47
C GLY A 374 16.93 -16.32 -0.83
N ILE A 375 16.47 -17.53 -0.56
CA ILE A 375 17.33 -18.61 -0.04
C ILE A 375 18.40 -18.98 -1.06
N VAL A 376 18.07 -19.05 -2.36
CA VAL A 376 19.07 -19.24 -3.43
C VAL A 376 20.12 -18.13 -3.40
N PHE A 377 19.71 -16.85 -3.29
CA PHE A 377 20.63 -15.72 -3.15
C PHE A 377 21.55 -15.83 -1.93
N TYR A 378 21.03 -16.31 -0.80
CA TYR A 378 21.84 -16.52 0.40
C TYR A 378 22.85 -17.66 0.24
N ILE A 379 22.48 -18.74 -0.43
CA ILE A 379 23.41 -19.83 -0.72
C ILE A 379 24.51 -19.35 -1.68
N ILE A 380 24.16 -18.58 -2.72
CA ILE A 380 25.13 -17.95 -3.61
C ILE A 380 26.05 -17.00 -2.82
N THR A 381 25.50 -16.22 -1.89
CA THR A 381 26.29 -15.38 -0.97
C THR A 381 27.34 -16.21 -0.22
N ALA A 382 26.96 -17.37 0.33
CA ALA A 382 27.88 -18.24 1.04
C ALA A 382 29.02 -18.78 0.15
N LEU A 383 28.75 -19.05 -1.13
CA LEU A 383 29.77 -19.49 -2.10
C LEU A 383 30.78 -18.38 -2.40
N PHE A 384 30.29 -17.15 -2.61
CA PHE A 384 31.11 -15.96 -2.89
C PHE A 384 31.74 -15.31 -1.65
N TYR A 385 31.38 -15.76 -0.45
CA TYR A 385 31.98 -15.29 0.80
C TYR A 385 33.39 -15.87 0.96
N VAL A 386 34.40 -15.10 0.53
CA VAL A 386 35.81 -15.51 0.51
C VAL A 386 36.58 -14.92 1.69
N ARG A 387 37.38 -15.79 2.34
CA ARG A 387 38.45 -15.42 3.29
C ARG A 387 39.76 -15.23 2.52
N GLY A 388 40.57 -14.26 2.92
CA GLY A 388 41.80 -13.88 2.24
C GLY A 388 41.64 -12.64 1.36
N LEU A 389 42.65 -12.39 0.53
CA LEU A 389 42.73 -11.25 -0.38
C LEU A 389 42.56 -11.71 -1.84
N PRO A 390 41.33 -12.05 -2.29
CA PRO A 390 41.10 -12.22 -3.71
C PRO A 390 41.27 -10.87 -4.40
N ASN A 391 42.16 -10.80 -5.39
CA ASN A 391 42.56 -9.55 -6.04
C ASN A 391 41.55 -9.10 -7.09
N ASN A 392 40.73 -10.02 -7.62
CA ASN A 392 39.75 -9.72 -8.68
C ASN A 392 38.48 -10.61 -8.60
N PHE A 393 37.45 -10.24 -9.38
CA PHE A 393 36.18 -10.98 -9.43
C PHE A 393 36.33 -12.39 -10.02
N LYS A 394 37.27 -12.59 -10.96
CA LYS A 394 37.53 -13.89 -11.60
C LYS A 394 38.00 -14.93 -10.57
N GLU A 395 38.90 -14.55 -9.66
CA GLU A 395 39.35 -15.41 -8.56
C GLU A 395 38.19 -15.78 -7.62
N LYS A 396 37.32 -14.83 -7.27
CA LYS A 396 36.11 -15.13 -6.49
C LYS A 396 35.23 -16.17 -7.18
N LEU A 397 35.07 -16.08 -8.51
CA LEU A 397 34.28 -17.03 -9.29
C LEU A 397 34.93 -18.42 -9.33
N ILE A 398 36.24 -18.52 -9.49
CA ILE A 398 36.97 -19.80 -9.45
C ILE A 398 36.79 -20.48 -8.09
N ILE A 399 36.91 -19.72 -7.00
CA ILE A 399 36.71 -20.22 -5.64
C ILE A 399 35.25 -20.63 -5.42
N ALA A 400 34.28 -19.85 -5.89
CA ALA A 400 32.88 -20.20 -5.81
C ALA A 400 32.58 -21.51 -6.55
N LYS A 401 33.16 -21.70 -7.75
CA LYS A 401 33.04 -22.92 -8.55
C LYS A 401 33.66 -24.13 -7.86
N SER A 402 34.82 -23.99 -7.22
CA SER A 402 35.45 -25.10 -6.49
C SER A 402 34.66 -25.53 -5.25
N ARG A 403 33.91 -24.59 -4.63
CA ARG A 403 32.99 -24.85 -3.51
C ARG A 403 31.61 -25.33 -3.94
N PHE A 404 31.29 -25.26 -5.23
CA PHE A 404 30.02 -25.70 -5.78
C PHE A 404 29.97 -27.23 -5.89
N ASN A 405 30.03 -27.91 -4.75
CA ASN A 405 29.98 -29.36 -4.63
C ASN A 405 29.17 -29.80 -3.40
N GLY A 406 28.79 -31.08 -3.35
CA GLY A 406 28.04 -31.65 -2.24
C GLY A 406 26.65 -31.02 -2.04
N LYS A 407 26.43 -30.39 -0.89
CA LYS A 407 25.10 -29.93 -0.43
C LYS A 407 24.62 -28.66 -1.12
N TYR A 408 25.51 -27.78 -1.56
CA TYR A 408 25.15 -26.49 -2.18
C TYR A 408 24.33 -26.62 -3.47
N PRO A 409 24.77 -27.40 -4.49
CA PRO A 409 23.98 -27.58 -5.71
C PRO A 409 22.63 -28.24 -5.42
N PHE A 410 22.56 -29.20 -4.50
CA PHE A 410 21.29 -29.82 -4.09
C PHE A 410 20.29 -28.78 -3.55
N PHE A 411 20.72 -27.93 -2.61
CA PHE A 411 19.85 -26.90 -2.03
C PHE A 411 19.50 -25.78 -3.02
N ILE A 412 20.42 -25.40 -3.92
CA ILE A 412 20.09 -24.44 -4.98
C ILE A 412 19.04 -25.04 -5.92
N SER A 413 19.21 -26.30 -6.35
CA SER A 413 18.26 -26.97 -7.25
C SER A 413 16.87 -27.09 -6.62
N ILE A 414 16.75 -27.55 -5.36
CA ILE A 414 15.44 -27.69 -4.70
C ILE A 414 14.70 -26.34 -4.58
N PHE A 415 15.36 -25.27 -4.11
CA PHE A 415 14.69 -23.97 -3.96
C PHE A 415 14.43 -23.28 -5.31
N THR A 416 15.27 -23.54 -6.32
CA THR A 416 15.02 -23.07 -7.68
C THR A 416 13.83 -23.78 -8.31
N ILE A 417 13.70 -25.11 -8.12
CA ILE A 417 12.54 -25.87 -8.57
C ILE A 417 11.27 -25.34 -7.89
N ILE A 418 11.29 -25.13 -6.57
CA ILE A 418 10.14 -24.55 -5.84
C ILE A 418 9.77 -23.17 -6.41
N PHE A 419 10.77 -22.30 -6.63
CA PHE A 419 10.57 -20.98 -7.22
C PHE A 419 9.94 -21.06 -8.61
N ILE A 420 10.48 -21.91 -9.50
CA ILE A 420 9.97 -22.08 -10.87
C ILE A 420 8.57 -22.72 -10.85
N SER A 421 8.31 -23.71 -10.00
CA SER A 421 7.00 -24.37 -9.90
C SER A 421 5.92 -23.40 -9.44
N ILE A 422 6.16 -22.61 -8.39
CA ILE A 422 5.19 -21.62 -7.92
C ILE A 422 5.04 -20.48 -8.93
N GLY A 423 6.15 -19.97 -9.46
CA GLY A 423 6.12 -18.93 -10.49
C GLY A 423 5.38 -19.38 -11.74
N GLY A 424 5.60 -20.62 -12.16
CA GLY A 424 4.91 -21.26 -13.28
C GLY A 424 3.42 -21.44 -13.02
N TYR A 425 3.03 -21.87 -11.81
CA TYR A 425 1.61 -21.96 -11.42
C TYR A 425 0.92 -20.59 -11.42
N ILE A 426 1.56 -19.56 -10.87
CA ILE A 426 1.04 -18.19 -10.89
C ILE A 426 0.94 -17.67 -12.33
N TYR A 427 1.97 -17.87 -13.14
CA TYR A 427 2.00 -17.45 -14.54
C TYR A 427 0.91 -18.15 -15.36
N TYR A 428 0.81 -19.48 -15.24
CA TYR A 428 -0.21 -20.28 -15.91
C TYR A 428 -1.62 -19.83 -15.53
N THR A 429 -1.87 -19.62 -14.23
CA THR A 429 -3.18 -19.15 -13.77
C THR A 429 -3.50 -17.75 -14.29
N ASN A 430 -2.53 -16.84 -14.26
CA ASN A 430 -2.78 -15.44 -14.60
C ASN A 430 -2.74 -15.12 -16.10
N ASN A 431 -2.10 -15.94 -16.93
CA ASN A 431 -1.88 -15.66 -18.35
C ASN A 431 -2.41 -16.74 -19.30
N ILE A 432 -2.64 -17.98 -18.83
CA ILE A 432 -3.12 -19.08 -19.68
C ILE A 432 -4.57 -19.46 -19.33
N LEU A 433 -4.88 -19.62 -18.04
CA LEU A 433 -6.25 -19.91 -17.60
C LEU A 433 -7.15 -18.68 -17.60
N ASN A 434 -6.56 -17.48 -17.52
CA ASN A 434 -7.28 -16.23 -17.49
C ASN A 434 -6.62 -15.26 -18.46
N ASP A 435 -7.46 -14.52 -19.18
CA ASP A 435 -6.99 -13.45 -20.05
C ASP A 435 -6.43 -12.31 -19.20
N ARG A 436 -5.25 -11.84 -19.60
CA ARG A 436 -4.57 -10.73 -18.97
C ARG A 436 -4.40 -9.63 -20.00
N THR A 437 -4.97 -8.47 -19.69
CA THR A 437 -4.73 -7.24 -20.43
C THR A 437 -3.71 -6.38 -19.70
N SER A 438 -2.72 -5.88 -20.43
CA SER A 438 -1.74 -4.89 -19.96
C SER A 438 -2.40 -3.52 -19.79
N SER A 439 -1.72 -2.57 -19.15
CA SER A 439 -2.16 -1.17 -19.13
C SER A 439 -2.32 -0.59 -20.54
N LYS A 440 -1.40 -0.94 -21.45
CA LYS A 440 -1.42 -0.43 -22.82
C LYS A 440 -2.54 -1.03 -23.66
N GLU A 441 -2.80 -2.32 -23.53
CA GLU A 441 -3.94 -2.97 -24.19
C GLU A 441 -5.26 -2.39 -23.67
N ARG A 442 -5.42 -2.22 -22.36
CA ARG A 442 -6.63 -1.58 -21.79
C ARG A 442 -6.83 -0.15 -22.27
N GLU A 443 -5.75 0.62 -22.44
CA GLU A 443 -5.82 1.96 -23.03
C GLU A 443 -6.32 1.90 -24.47
N ILE A 444 -5.83 0.95 -25.28
CA ILE A 444 -6.30 0.74 -26.66
C ILE A 444 -7.75 0.26 -26.69
N GLU A 445 -8.11 -0.71 -25.86
CA GLU A 445 -9.50 -1.19 -25.70
C GLU A 445 -10.44 -0.03 -25.34
N THR A 446 -10.02 0.87 -24.46
CA THR A 446 -10.80 2.06 -24.10
C THR A 446 -11.00 3.01 -25.30
N VAL A 447 -9.97 3.19 -26.12
CA VAL A 447 -10.04 4.00 -27.35
C VAL A 447 -10.97 3.35 -28.37
N GLU A 448 -10.85 2.03 -28.55
CA GLU A 448 -11.67 1.27 -29.49
C GLU A 448 -13.14 1.23 -29.06
N TRP A 449 -13.42 1.07 -27.76
CA TRP A 449 -14.75 1.24 -27.16
C TRP A 449 -15.36 2.58 -27.56
N GLU A 450 -14.62 3.67 -27.36
CA GLU A 450 -15.07 5.01 -27.71
C GLU A 450 -15.32 5.12 -29.23
N LYS A 451 -14.37 4.72 -30.07
CA LYS A 451 -14.50 4.81 -31.53
C LYS A 451 -15.66 3.96 -32.07
N LYS A 452 -15.90 2.79 -31.50
CA LYS A 452 -16.90 1.83 -31.98
C LYS A 452 -18.32 2.20 -31.54
N TYR A 453 -18.51 2.58 -30.27
CA TYR A 453 -19.83 2.69 -29.65
C TYR A 453 -20.27 4.10 -29.29
N LYS A 454 -19.39 5.12 -29.24
CA LYS A 454 -19.78 6.50 -28.90
C LYS A 454 -20.84 7.10 -29.81
N LYS A 455 -20.91 6.64 -31.07
CA LYS A 455 -21.99 7.02 -32.02
C LYS A 455 -23.40 6.73 -31.50
N TYR A 456 -23.54 5.82 -30.53
CA TYR A 456 -24.79 5.45 -29.89
C TYR A 456 -25.10 6.24 -28.61
N GLU A 457 -24.23 7.17 -28.19
CA GLU A 457 -24.39 7.91 -26.91
C GLU A 457 -25.74 8.62 -26.81
N ASN A 458 -26.24 9.18 -27.92
CA ASN A 458 -27.49 9.93 -27.96
C ASN A 458 -28.68 9.11 -28.48
N TYR A 459 -28.53 7.80 -28.64
CA TYR A 459 -29.63 6.97 -29.11
C TYR A 459 -30.67 6.78 -27.99
N ASN A 460 -31.95 6.99 -28.32
CA ASN A 460 -33.05 6.88 -27.38
C ASN A 460 -33.19 5.44 -26.83
N GLN A 461 -33.01 5.27 -25.53
CA GLN A 461 -33.25 4.00 -24.81
C GLN A 461 -34.52 4.12 -23.95
N PRO A 462 -35.26 3.02 -23.72
CA PRO A 462 -36.41 3.05 -22.83
C PRO A 462 -35.93 3.30 -21.39
N ARG A 463 -36.79 3.91 -20.56
CA ARG A 463 -36.47 4.24 -19.17
C ARG A 463 -36.90 3.11 -18.25
N ILE A 464 -35.99 2.64 -17.39
CA ILE A 464 -36.32 1.72 -16.30
C ILE A 464 -37.22 2.49 -15.31
N VAL A 465 -38.38 1.90 -15.00
CA VAL A 465 -39.38 2.48 -14.08
C VAL A 465 -39.68 1.57 -12.89
N SER A 466 -39.33 0.28 -12.97
CA SER A 466 -39.47 -0.64 -11.85
C SER A 466 -38.39 -1.70 -11.89
N VAL A 467 -37.88 -2.06 -10.72
CA VAL A 467 -36.84 -3.07 -10.51
C VAL A 467 -37.30 -4.02 -9.41
N ASN A 468 -37.34 -5.31 -9.74
CA ASN A 468 -37.53 -6.39 -8.77
C ASN A 468 -36.35 -7.37 -8.86
N VAL A 469 -35.61 -7.57 -7.78
CA VAL A 469 -34.37 -8.38 -7.78
C VAL A 469 -34.30 -9.35 -6.61
N ASP A 470 -33.84 -10.57 -6.89
CA ASP A 470 -33.46 -11.56 -5.90
C ASP A 470 -31.93 -11.64 -5.85
N VAL A 471 -31.32 -11.37 -4.70
CA VAL A 471 -29.85 -11.35 -4.52
C VAL A 471 -29.44 -12.37 -3.48
N ASN A 472 -28.79 -13.45 -3.91
CA ASN A 472 -28.28 -14.48 -3.02
C ASN A 472 -26.77 -14.29 -2.81
N ILE A 473 -26.40 -13.85 -1.61
CA ILE A 473 -25.01 -13.64 -1.18
C ILE A 473 -24.51 -14.92 -0.50
N PHE A 474 -23.32 -15.38 -0.89
CA PHE A 474 -22.65 -16.55 -0.30
C PHE A 474 -21.31 -16.13 0.31
N PRO A 475 -21.29 -15.65 1.57
CA PRO A 475 -20.06 -15.17 2.22
C PRO A 475 -18.92 -16.19 2.27
N ASP A 476 -19.22 -17.47 2.52
CA ASP A 476 -18.19 -18.53 2.69
C ASP A 476 -17.46 -18.88 1.39
N SER A 477 -18.21 -19.05 0.29
CA SER A 477 -17.62 -19.27 -1.04
C SER A 477 -17.23 -17.96 -1.74
N ARG A 478 -17.64 -16.82 -1.16
CA ARG A 478 -17.48 -15.46 -1.67
C ARG A 478 -18.16 -15.26 -3.02
N ASP A 479 -19.28 -15.90 -3.24
CA ASP A 479 -20.04 -15.84 -4.49
C ASP A 479 -21.33 -15.03 -4.32
N VAL A 480 -21.86 -14.56 -5.45
CA VAL A 480 -23.17 -13.94 -5.57
C VAL A 480 -23.92 -14.58 -6.74
N ASN A 481 -25.19 -14.88 -6.51
CA ASN A 481 -26.13 -15.31 -7.54
C ASN A 481 -27.38 -14.43 -7.45
N ALA A 482 -27.59 -13.60 -8.46
CA ALA A 482 -28.69 -12.68 -8.49
C ALA A 482 -29.56 -12.89 -9.73
N SER A 483 -30.85 -12.63 -9.59
CA SER A 483 -31.82 -12.58 -10.69
C SER A 483 -32.70 -11.36 -10.53
N GLY A 484 -33.32 -10.90 -11.61
CA GLY A 484 -34.23 -9.78 -11.52
C GLY A 484 -35.05 -9.54 -12.77
N GLU A 485 -36.01 -8.64 -12.65
CA GLU A 485 -36.83 -8.11 -13.72
C GLU A 485 -36.82 -6.59 -13.68
N TYR A 486 -36.53 -5.98 -14.83
CA TYR A 486 -36.80 -4.57 -15.09
C TYR A 486 -38.10 -4.42 -15.86
N THR A 487 -38.91 -3.44 -15.44
CA THR A 487 -39.96 -2.89 -16.29
C THR A 487 -39.48 -1.56 -16.85
N MET A 488 -39.52 -1.42 -18.17
CA MET A 488 -39.05 -0.26 -18.91
C MET A 488 -40.17 0.34 -19.75
N ILE A 489 -40.17 1.66 -19.92
CA ILE A 489 -41.18 2.40 -20.70
C ILE A 489 -40.47 3.31 -21.69
N ASN A 490 -40.94 3.36 -22.95
CA ASN A 490 -40.51 4.41 -23.87
C ASN A 490 -41.14 5.75 -23.47
N LYS A 491 -40.38 6.61 -22.82
CA LYS A 491 -40.78 7.98 -22.47
C LYS A 491 -40.43 9.02 -23.54
N THR A 492 -39.82 8.60 -24.64
CA THR A 492 -39.45 9.51 -25.74
C THR A 492 -40.60 9.65 -26.72
N THR A 493 -40.54 10.65 -27.58
CA THR A 493 -41.54 10.89 -28.64
C THR A 493 -41.34 10.03 -29.88
N GLU A 494 -40.21 9.32 -29.97
CA GLU A 494 -39.83 8.51 -31.13
C GLU A 494 -39.95 7.02 -30.81
N PRO A 495 -40.31 6.17 -31.80
CA PRO A 495 -40.31 4.73 -31.62
C PRO A 495 -38.87 4.20 -31.46
N ILE A 496 -38.67 3.31 -30.48
CA ILE A 496 -37.37 2.67 -30.22
C ILE A 496 -37.39 1.27 -30.82
N ASP A 497 -36.53 1.00 -31.80
CA ASP A 497 -36.46 -0.31 -32.46
C ASP A 497 -35.33 -1.20 -31.93
N SER A 498 -34.34 -0.61 -31.24
CA SER A 498 -33.14 -1.31 -30.81
C SER A 498 -32.82 -0.99 -29.34
N ILE A 499 -32.44 -2.02 -28.59
CA ILE A 499 -32.03 -1.93 -27.18
C ILE A 499 -30.53 -2.17 -27.11
N PHE A 500 -29.82 -1.26 -26.47
CA PHE A 500 -28.39 -1.32 -26.24
C PHE A 500 -28.16 -1.69 -24.79
N LEU A 501 -27.71 -2.92 -24.55
CA LEU A 501 -27.56 -3.49 -23.22
C LEU A 501 -26.08 -3.51 -22.84
N ASP A 502 -25.71 -2.66 -21.89
CA ASP A 502 -24.39 -2.66 -21.26
C ASP A 502 -24.43 -3.54 -20.02
N HIS A 503 -23.59 -4.57 -20.00
CA HIS A 503 -23.49 -5.48 -18.87
C HIS A 503 -22.04 -5.60 -18.41
N ASN A 504 -21.83 -6.07 -17.18
CA ASN A 504 -20.48 -6.34 -16.70
C ASN A 504 -19.99 -7.72 -17.17
N SER A 505 -18.76 -8.08 -16.80
CA SER A 505 -18.13 -9.36 -17.16
C SER A 505 -18.60 -10.56 -16.33
N ALA A 506 -19.63 -10.40 -15.49
CA ALA A 506 -20.24 -11.51 -14.78
C ALA A 506 -21.03 -12.40 -15.74
N LEU A 507 -21.16 -13.67 -15.38
CA LEU A 507 -21.93 -14.63 -16.16
C LEU A 507 -23.40 -14.25 -16.07
N SER A 508 -23.96 -13.79 -17.18
CA SER A 508 -25.29 -13.19 -17.22
C SER A 508 -26.15 -13.76 -18.33
N THR A 509 -27.48 -13.72 -18.14
CA THR A 509 -28.44 -14.11 -19.17
C THR A 509 -29.53 -13.05 -19.25
N PHE A 510 -30.02 -12.75 -20.45
CA PHE A 510 -31.01 -11.70 -20.69
C PHE A 510 -32.17 -12.22 -21.52
N LYS A 511 -33.41 -11.92 -21.09
CA LYS A 511 -34.63 -12.31 -21.80
C LYS A 511 -35.65 -11.19 -21.77
N PHE A 512 -36.03 -10.70 -22.95
CA PHE A 512 -37.13 -9.75 -23.09
C PHE A 512 -38.48 -10.47 -23.26
N ASP A 513 -39.55 -9.83 -22.81
CA ASP A 513 -40.94 -10.31 -23.00
C ASP A 513 -41.47 -10.12 -24.42
N LYS A 514 -40.85 -9.23 -25.21
CA LYS A 514 -41.14 -9.01 -26.63
C LYS A 514 -40.18 -9.76 -27.55
N GLU A 515 -40.68 -10.19 -28.70
CA GLU A 515 -39.86 -10.82 -29.74
C GLU A 515 -38.76 -9.88 -30.24
N ASN A 516 -37.52 -10.37 -30.19
CA ASN A 516 -36.32 -9.64 -30.56
C ASN A 516 -35.31 -10.59 -31.23
N SER A 517 -34.29 -10.00 -31.84
CA SER A 517 -33.13 -10.70 -32.37
C SER A 517 -31.85 -10.03 -31.91
N LEU A 518 -30.89 -10.80 -31.41
CA LEU A 518 -29.54 -10.32 -31.09
C LEU A 518 -28.82 -10.01 -32.40
N VAL A 519 -28.49 -8.74 -32.63
CA VAL A 519 -27.85 -8.25 -33.86
C VAL A 519 -26.33 -8.19 -33.70
N SER A 520 -25.86 -7.86 -32.50
CA SER A 520 -24.44 -7.81 -32.16
C SER A 520 -24.26 -8.24 -30.72
N GLU A 521 -23.32 -9.14 -30.48
CA GLU A 521 -22.84 -9.54 -29.16
C GLU A 521 -21.36 -9.18 -29.09
N ASP A 522 -20.99 -8.26 -28.20
CA ASP A 522 -19.58 -7.90 -27.98
C ASP A 522 -19.12 -8.38 -26.61
N THR A 523 -18.46 -9.54 -26.61
CA THR A 523 -17.99 -10.21 -25.40
C THR A 523 -16.74 -9.58 -24.80
N LEU A 524 -16.05 -8.69 -25.54
CA LEU A 524 -14.88 -7.97 -25.03
C LEU A 524 -15.32 -6.78 -24.18
N TYR A 525 -16.26 -5.98 -24.73
CA TYR A 525 -16.79 -4.79 -24.05
C TYR A 525 -18.02 -5.07 -23.20
N ASN A 526 -18.59 -6.27 -23.29
CA ASN A 526 -19.81 -6.69 -22.58
C ASN A 526 -21.01 -5.81 -22.97
N PHE A 527 -21.21 -5.66 -24.29
CA PHE A 527 -22.22 -4.77 -24.86
C PHE A 527 -23.00 -5.42 -26.00
N ASP A 528 -24.30 -5.60 -25.79
CA ASP A 528 -25.19 -6.31 -26.69
C ASP A 528 -26.20 -5.37 -27.35
N ILE A 529 -26.48 -5.62 -28.62
CA ILE A 529 -27.49 -4.88 -29.39
C ILE A 529 -28.61 -5.84 -29.80
N TYR A 530 -29.79 -5.61 -29.24
CA TYR A 530 -31.00 -6.34 -29.58
C TYR A 530 -31.89 -5.47 -30.46
N LYS A 531 -32.41 -6.05 -31.55
CA LYS A 531 -33.43 -5.42 -32.39
C LYS A 531 -34.80 -6.01 -32.08
N LEU A 532 -35.76 -5.17 -31.73
CA LEU A 532 -37.13 -5.56 -31.50
C LEU A 532 -37.83 -5.81 -32.84
N LYS A 533 -38.62 -6.87 -32.95
CA LYS A 533 -39.42 -7.12 -34.17
C LYS A 533 -40.53 -6.10 -34.35
N LYS A 534 -41.11 -5.64 -33.25
CA LYS A 534 -42.05 -4.52 -33.20
C LYS A 534 -41.39 -3.39 -32.40
N PRO A 535 -41.18 -2.20 -33.01
CA PRO A 535 -40.66 -1.05 -32.28
C PRO A 535 -41.51 -0.71 -31.07
N LEU A 536 -40.88 -0.18 -30.04
CA LEU A 536 -41.51 0.30 -28.82
C LEU A 536 -42.00 1.73 -29.05
N PHE A 537 -43.31 1.92 -29.20
CA PHE A 537 -43.90 3.25 -29.37
C PHE A 537 -43.93 4.01 -28.05
N THR A 538 -44.14 5.32 -28.09
CA THR A 538 -44.26 6.16 -26.89
C THR A 538 -45.32 5.60 -25.94
N GLY A 539 -44.93 5.39 -24.68
CA GLY A 539 -45.76 4.81 -23.63
C GLY A 539 -45.77 3.28 -23.60
N ASP A 540 -45.27 2.59 -24.63
CA ASP A 540 -45.20 1.13 -24.61
C ASP A 540 -44.22 0.64 -23.54
N THR A 541 -44.55 -0.51 -22.96
CA THR A 541 -43.76 -1.18 -21.93
C THR A 541 -42.92 -2.33 -22.53
N LEU A 542 -41.77 -2.59 -21.92
CA LEU A 542 -40.88 -3.72 -22.21
C LEU A 542 -40.38 -4.29 -20.88
N LYS A 543 -40.38 -5.61 -20.73
CA LYS A 543 -39.79 -6.28 -19.56
C LYS A 543 -38.50 -6.98 -19.93
N LEU A 544 -37.51 -6.89 -19.05
CA LEU A 544 -36.24 -7.60 -19.15
C LEU A 544 -36.02 -8.43 -17.91
N SER A 545 -36.05 -9.76 -18.06
CA SER A 545 -35.63 -10.69 -17.01
C SER A 545 -34.15 -11.03 -17.19
N PHE A 546 -33.39 -11.05 -16.10
CA PHE A 546 -31.97 -11.35 -16.14
C PHE A 546 -31.50 -12.21 -14.97
N THR A 547 -30.35 -12.87 -15.18
CA THR A 547 -29.58 -13.50 -14.11
C THR A 547 -28.14 -13.01 -14.18
N VAL A 548 -27.48 -12.90 -13.04
CA VAL A 548 -26.09 -12.46 -12.88
C VAL A 548 -25.41 -13.33 -11.83
N LYS A 549 -24.28 -13.93 -12.21
CA LYS A 549 -23.47 -14.76 -11.32
C LYS A 549 -21.98 -14.49 -11.53
N ASN A 550 -21.20 -14.42 -10.45
CA ASN A 550 -19.76 -14.31 -10.58
C ASN A 550 -19.13 -15.62 -11.09
N LYS A 551 -17.97 -15.49 -11.75
CA LYS A 551 -17.10 -16.64 -12.00
C LYS A 551 -16.61 -17.20 -10.65
N PRO A 552 -16.45 -18.52 -10.48
CA PRO A 552 -15.99 -19.09 -9.21
C PRO A 552 -14.66 -18.49 -8.76
N ASN A 553 -14.54 -18.25 -7.45
CA ASN A 553 -13.28 -17.81 -6.86
C ASN A 553 -12.24 -18.93 -6.86
N THR A 554 -10.97 -18.57 -7.00
CA THR A 554 -9.84 -19.52 -6.90
C THR A 554 -8.85 -19.05 -5.85
N LEU A 555 -7.81 -19.86 -5.60
CA LEU A 555 -6.74 -19.52 -4.67
C LEU A 555 -5.98 -18.24 -5.08
N LEU A 556 -5.89 -17.96 -6.39
CA LEU A 556 -5.12 -16.83 -6.93
C LEU A 556 -5.98 -15.68 -7.49
N ARG A 557 -7.26 -15.92 -7.74
CA ARG A 557 -8.18 -14.93 -8.31
C ARG A 557 -9.43 -14.76 -7.47
N ASN A 558 -9.73 -13.52 -7.16
CA ASN A 558 -11.02 -13.10 -6.62
C ASN A 558 -11.87 -12.55 -7.77
N ASN A 559 -13.01 -13.16 -8.02
CA ASN A 559 -13.93 -12.84 -9.12
C ASN A 559 -15.24 -12.20 -8.62
N SER A 560 -15.30 -11.86 -7.33
CA SER A 560 -16.48 -11.33 -6.66
C SER A 560 -16.11 -10.29 -5.62
N SER A 561 -17.00 -9.32 -5.41
CA SER A 561 -16.89 -8.32 -4.34
C SER A 561 -17.40 -8.83 -2.99
N VAL A 562 -17.99 -10.04 -2.95
CA VAL A 562 -18.45 -10.67 -1.71
C VAL A 562 -17.26 -11.04 -0.83
N ILE A 563 -17.38 -10.71 0.45
CA ILE A 563 -16.41 -11.04 1.50
C ILE A 563 -17.10 -11.78 2.65
N TYR A 564 -16.30 -12.35 3.56
CA TYR A 564 -16.82 -13.18 4.64
C TYR A 564 -17.73 -12.40 5.59
N ASN A 565 -17.43 -11.14 5.88
CA ASN A 565 -18.24 -10.28 6.74
C ASN A 565 -18.09 -8.80 6.34
N GLY A 566 -19.20 -8.09 6.10
CA GLY A 566 -19.19 -6.71 5.62
C GLY A 566 -19.24 -6.58 4.11
N THR A 567 -19.96 -7.46 3.43
CA THR A 567 -20.16 -7.38 1.97
C THR A 567 -20.97 -6.14 1.61
N PHE A 568 -20.51 -5.41 0.59
CA PHE A 568 -21.21 -4.30 -0.06
C PHE A 568 -21.29 -4.57 -1.56
N LEU A 569 -22.52 -4.63 -2.10
CA LEU A 569 -22.83 -4.70 -3.52
C LEU A 569 -23.80 -3.56 -3.86
N ASN A 570 -23.89 -3.17 -5.12
CA ASN A 570 -24.83 -2.13 -5.57
C ASN A 570 -25.43 -2.45 -6.95
N SER A 571 -26.26 -1.54 -7.45
CA SER A 571 -26.94 -1.66 -8.75
C SER A 571 -25.99 -1.85 -9.93
N SER A 572 -24.70 -1.54 -9.82
CA SER A 572 -23.69 -1.80 -10.87
C SER A 572 -23.43 -3.31 -11.12
N LEU A 573 -23.95 -4.18 -10.25
CA LEU A 573 -23.96 -5.63 -10.51
C LEU A 573 -24.89 -6.00 -11.68
N PHE A 574 -25.90 -5.18 -11.96
CA PHE A 574 -26.95 -5.47 -12.93
C PHE A 574 -26.71 -4.74 -14.25
N PRO A 575 -27.33 -5.20 -15.36
CA PRO A 575 -27.20 -4.51 -16.64
C PRO A 575 -27.79 -3.10 -16.60
N SER A 576 -27.29 -2.25 -17.50
CA SER A 576 -27.77 -0.90 -17.77
C SER A 576 -28.02 -0.71 -19.27
N LEU A 577 -28.67 0.39 -19.64
CA LEU A 577 -29.00 0.67 -21.05
C LEU A 577 -28.19 1.82 -21.62
N GLY A 578 -27.81 1.68 -22.89
CA GLY A 578 -27.09 2.68 -23.67
C GLY A 578 -25.59 2.68 -23.42
N TYR A 579 -24.92 3.71 -23.96
CA TYR A 579 -23.47 3.83 -23.91
C TYR A 579 -22.98 4.36 -22.55
N SER A 580 -22.13 3.59 -21.87
CA SER A 580 -21.43 4.02 -20.66
C SER A 580 -20.16 4.82 -20.94
N ARG A 581 -19.93 5.89 -20.16
CA ARG A 581 -18.81 6.85 -20.33
C ARG A 581 -17.49 6.37 -19.71
N GLY A 582 -17.09 5.15 -20.02
CA GLY A 582 -15.76 4.59 -19.67
C GLY A 582 -14.64 5.11 -20.57
N GLU A 583 -14.63 6.39 -20.94
CA GLU A 583 -13.72 6.97 -21.93
C GLU A 583 -12.37 7.40 -21.32
N LEU A 584 -11.35 7.58 -22.17
CA LEU A 584 -10.11 8.24 -21.74
C LEU A 584 -10.40 9.67 -21.27
N THR A 585 -9.83 10.06 -20.14
CA THR A 585 -10.05 11.40 -19.54
C THR A 585 -8.87 12.36 -19.74
N ASP A 586 -7.67 11.85 -20.01
CA ASP A 586 -6.47 12.67 -20.22
C ASP A 586 -6.37 13.15 -21.67
N ASP A 587 -6.46 14.47 -21.89
CA ASP A 587 -6.50 15.07 -23.22
C ASP A 587 -5.22 14.81 -24.05
N LYS A 588 -4.03 14.74 -23.42
CA LYS A 588 -2.78 14.40 -24.15
C LYS A 588 -2.81 12.98 -24.68
N THR A 589 -3.32 12.04 -23.90
CA THR A 589 -3.50 10.65 -24.33
C THR A 589 -4.59 10.55 -25.39
N ARG A 590 -5.65 11.34 -25.31
CA ARG A 590 -6.71 11.40 -26.34
C ARG A 590 -6.18 11.94 -27.67
N GLU A 591 -5.37 12.99 -27.65
CA GLU A 591 -4.73 13.56 -28.85
C GLU A 591 -3.89 12.52 -29.58
N LYS A 592 -3.13 11.69 -28.86
CA LYS A 592 -2.35 10.58 -29.43
C LYS A 592 -3.18 9.60 -30.26
N TYR A 593 -4.48 9.47 -29.99
CA TYR A 593 -5.40 8.56 -30.67
C TYR A 593 -6.40 9.27 -31.59
N ASP A 594 -6.17 10.55 -31.87
CA ASP A 594 -7.06 11.41 -32.65
C ASP A 594 -8.49 11.49 -32.06
N LEU A 595 -8.59 11.43 -30.73
CA LEU A 595 -9.85 11.61 -30.01
C LEU A 595 -10.05 13.09 -29.65
N PRO A 596 -11.27 13.63 -29.78
CA PRO A 596 -11.57 15.01 -29.37
C PRO A 596 -11.40 15.17 -27.85
N PRO A 597 -11.12 16.38 -27.32
CA PRO A 597 -11.00 16.60 -25.88
C PRO A 597 -12.23 16.12 -25.09
N ASN A 598 -12.03 15.56 -23.90
CA ASN A 598 -13.13 15.00 -23.11
C ASN A 598 -13.85 16.10 -22.33
N LYS A 599 -15.13 16.35 -22.64
CA LYS A 599 -16.01 17.22 -21.85
C LYS A 599 -16.56 16.46 -20.66
N LEU A 600 -15.74 16.30 -19.61
CA LEU A 600 -16.05 15.51 -18.41
C LEU A 600 -17.41 15.83 -17.78
N LYS A 601 -17.80 17.11 -17.78
CA LYS A 601 -19.10 17.56 -17.28
C LYS A 601 -19.73 18.60 -18.22
N PRO A 602 -21.06 18.54 -18.41
CA PRO A 602 -21.79 19.64 -19.04
C PRO A 602 -21.61 20.94 -18.27
N HIS A 603 -21.79 22.08 -18.94
CA HIS A 603 -21.80 23.38 -18.27
C HIS A 603 -23.01 23.44 -17.31
N PRO A 604 -22.91 24.05 -16.11
CA PRO A 604 -24.04 24.09 -15.18
C PRO A 604 -25.33 24.73 -15.72
N SER A 605 -25.21 25.58 -16.75
CA SER A 605 -26.36 26.20 -17.44
C SER A 605 -26.85 25.41 -18.66
N ASP A 606 -26.31 24.23 -18.93
CA ASP A 606 -26.71 23.40 -20.07
C ASP A 606 -28.04 22.71 -19.76
N SER A 607 -29.14 23.27 -20.28
CA SER A 607 -30.48 22.74 -20.10
C SER A 607 -30.68 21.36 -20.71
N THR A 608 -29.85 20.97 -21.69
CA THR A 608 -29.94 19.63 -22.32
C THR A 608 -29.46 18.52 -21.39
N ALA A 609 -28.69 18.85 -20.35
CA ALA A 609 -28.20 17.91 -19.35
C ALA A 609 -29.19 17.61 -18.21
N LEU A 610 -30.33 18.33 -18.14
CA LEU A 610 -31.31 18.21 -17.04
C LEU A 610 -32.14 16.92 -17.08
N GLY A 611 -32.16 16.21 -18.21
CA GLY A 611 -32.95 14.98 -18.38
C GLY A 611 -32.32 13.71 -17.80
N ASN A 612 -31.11 13.80 -17.22
CA ASN A 612 -30.39 12.67 -16.64
C ASN A 612 -29.66 13.11 -15.36
N THR A 613 -29.48 12.17 -14.43
CA THR A 613 -28.64 12.41 -13.25
C THR A 613 -27.20 11.95 -13.53
N TYR A 614 -26.27 12.31 -12.65
CA TYR A 614 -24.89 11.80 -12.73
C TYR A 614 -24.79 10.30 -12.37
N ILE A 615 -25.88 9.70 -11.86
CA ILE A 615 -25.92 8.31 -11.37
C ILE A 615 -26.42 7.36 -12.45
N ALA A 616 -27.52 7.70 -13.11
CA ALA A 616 -28.17 6.86 -14.12
C ALA A 616 -28.63 7.69 -15.33
N LYS A 617 -28.44 7.13 -16.53
CA LYS A 617 -28.87 7.70 -17.82
C LYS A 617 -30.07 6.97 -18.44
N ASP A 618 -30.39 5.80 -17.91
CA ASP A 618 -31.39 4.85 -18.39
C ASP A 618 -32.60 4.76 -17.46
N ALA A 619 -32.63 5.56 -16.39
CA ALA A 619 -33.69 5.56 -15.41
C ALA A 619 -33.95 6.97 -14.87
N ASP A 620 -35.18 7.18 -14.40
CA ASP A 620 -35.55 8.36 -13.63
C ASP A 620 -35.67 7.94 -12.15
N TRP A 621 -36.90 7.92 -11.65
CA TRP A 621 -37.28 7.31 -10.38
C TRP A 621 -37.97 5.97 -10.63
N ILE A 622 -37.62 4.96 -9.84
CA ILE A 622 -38.08 3.58 -9.99
C ILE A 622 -38.91 3.12 -8.79
N ASP A 623 -39.87 2.24 -9.04
CA ASP A 623 -40.44 1.36 -8.02
C ASP A 623 -39.42 0.25 -7.71
N PHE A 624 -39.06 0.06 -6.44
CA PHE A 624 -38.00 -0.87 -6.04
C PHE A 624 -38.49 -1.93 -5.06
N GLU A 625 -38.18 -3.19 -5.38
CA GLU A 625 -38.46 -4.36 -4.56
C GLU A 625 -37.26 -5.32 -4.64
N ALA A 626 -36.87 -5.90 -3.50
CA ALA A 626 -35.76 -6.83 -3.47
C ALA A 626 -35.94 -7.93 -2.42
N THR A 627 -35.57 -9.16 -2.78
CA THR A 627 -35.36 -10.24 -1.82
C THR A 627 -33.87 -10.52 -1.72
N VAL A 628 -33.29 -10.37 -0.54
CA VAL A 628 -31.87 -10.62 -0.30
C VAL A 628 -31.71 -11.81 0.62
N SER A 629 -30.87 -12.76 0.24
CA SER A 629 -30.54 -13.90 1.10
C SER A 629 -29.05 -13.96 1.40
N THR A 630 -28.71 -14.38 2.62
CA THR A 630 -27.32 -14.49 3.10
C THR A 630 -27.16 -15.65 4.09
N SER A 631 -25.95 -15.82 4.63
CA SER A 631 -25.67 -16.78 5.70
C SER A 631 -26.58 -16.57 6.91
N LYS A 632 -26.98 -17.66 7.57
CA LYS A 632 -27.92 -17.65 8.70
C LYS A 632 -27.53 -16.71 9.86
N ASP A 633 -26.24 -16.48 10.06
CA ASP A 633 -25.67 -15.64 11.11
C ASP A 633 -25.44 -14.18 10.68
N GLN A 634 -25.84 -13.80 9.46
CA GLN A 634 -25.75 -12.44 8.95
C GLN A 634 -27.13 -11.81 8.74
N ILE A 635 -27.16 -10.48 8.74
CA ILE A 635 -28.31 -9.68 8.35
C ILE A 635 -28.00 -9.05 7.00
N ALA A 636 -28.92 -9.21 6.04
CA ALA A 636 -28.85 -8.55 4.76
C ALA A 636 -29.77 -7.32 4.72
N ILE A 637 -29.26 -6.21 4.19
CA ILE A 637 -29.95 -4.92 4.13
C ILE A 637 -29.99 -4.44 2.69
N ALA A 638 -31.18 -4.03 2.23
CA ALA A 638 -31.42 -3.33 0.97
C ALA A 638 -32.35 -2.14 1.21
N PRO A 639 -32.43 -1.16 0.29
CA PRO A 639 -33.42 -0.09 0.36
C PRO A 639 -34.85 -0.63 0.39
N GLY A 640 -35.69 -0.05 1.24
CA GLY A 640 -37.07 -0.47 1.41
C GLY A 640 -37.42 -0.78 2.85
N TYR A 641 -38.73 -0.89 3.10
CA TYR A 641 -39.24 -1.39 4.36
C TYR A 641 -39.22 -2.91 4.35
N LEU A 642 -38.75 -3.51 5.43
CA LEU A 642 -38.73 -4.96 5.61
C LEU A 642 -40.16 -5.50 5.66
N GLN A 643 -40.56 -6.22 4.62
CA GLN A 643 -41.88 -6.84 4.49
C GLN A 643 -41.92 -8.21 5.17
N LYS A 644 -40.85 -8.99 5.00
CA LYS A 644 -40.78 -10.35 5.50
C LYS A 644 -39.33 -10.75 5.76
N GLU A 645 -39.13 -11.45 6.86
CA GLU A 645 -37.88 -12.14 7.18
C GLU A 645 -38.17 -13.62 7.45
N TRP A 646 -37.37 -14.52 6.89
CA TRP A 646 -37.48 -15.95 7.18
C TRP A 646 -36.15 -16.69 7.03
N ILE A 647 -36.10 -17.90 7.57
CA ILE A 647 -34.96 -18.81 7.42
C ILE A 647 -35.44 -20.01 6.62
N GLU A 648 -34.67 -20.38 5.60
CA GLU A 648 -34.91 -21.57 4.77
C GLU A 648 -33.58 -22.32 4.61
N GLY A 649 -33.51 -23.54 5.15
CA GLY A 649 -32.27 -24.29 5.28
C GLY A 649 -31.23 -23.55 6.13
N ASP A 650 -30.02 -23.36 5.57
CA ASP A 650 -28.91 -22.65 6.21
C ASP A 650 -28.81 -21.17 5.78
N ARG A 651 -29.88 -20.61 5.21
CA ARG A 651 -29.92 -19.23 4.69
C ARG A 651 -31.01 -18.41 5.34
N ARG A 652 -30.74 -17.12 5.54
CA ARG A 652 -31.70 -16.12 6.03
C ARG A 652 -32.07 -15.18 4.89
N TYR A 653 -33.35 -14.88 4.76
CA TYR A 653 -33.96 -14.14 3.66
C TYR A 653 -34.67 -12.89 4.18
N PHE A 654 -34.56 -11.81 3.42
CA PHE A 654 -35.12 -10.50 3.75
C PHE A 654 -35.79 -9.92 2.50
N HIS A 655 -37.09 -9.68 2.56
CA HIS A 655 -37.85 -9.04 1.50
C HIS A 655 -38.08 -7.57 1.84
N TYR A 656 -37.52 -6.68 1.03
CA TYR A 656 -37.63 -5.23 1.15
C TYR A 656 -38.45 -4.66 0.00
N LYS A 657 -39.29 -3.68 0.32
CA LYS A 657 -40.10 -2.97 -0.68
C LYS A 657 -40.21 -1.50 -0.31
N MET A 658 -40.00 -0.62 -1.28
CA MET A 658 -40.24 0.81 -1.11
C MET A 658 -41.73 1.12 -1.29
N ASP A 659 -42.25 2.06 -0.50
CA ASP A 659 -43.58 2.65 -0.67
C ASP A 659 -43.58 3.85 -1.64
N SER A 660 -42.39 4.36 -1.96
CA SER A 660 -42.15 5.56 -2.75
C SER A 660 -41.06 5.29 -3.78
N LYS A 661 -41.09 6.00 -4.91
CA LYS A 661 -40.08 5.84 -5.96
C LYS A 661 -38.72 6.35 -5.48
N ILE A 662 -37.67 5.63 -5.83
CA ILE A 662 -36.28 5.98 -5.49
C ILE A 662 -35.45 6.18 -6.76
N LEU A 663 -34.29 6.83 -6.64
CA LEU A 663 -33.30 6.86 -7.71
C LEU A 663 -32.86 5.42 -8.02
N ASN A 664 -32.48 5.13 -9.28
CA ASN A 664 -31.96 3.83 -9.71
C ASN A 664 -30.53 3.56 -9.18
N PHE A 665 -30.38 3.63 -7.86
CA PHE A 665 -29.17 3.40 -7.11
C PHE A 665 -29.53 2.78 -5.78
N TYR A 666 -29.24 1.50 -5.65
CA TYR A 666 -29.55 0.70 -4.49
C TYR A 666 -28.37 -0.20 -4.15
N ALA A 667 -28.23 -0.52 -2.86
CA ALA A 667 -27.12 -1.30 -2.33
C ALA A 667 -27.62 -2.53 -1.59
N PHE A 668 -26.82 -3.59 -1.59
CA PHE A 668 -27.04 -4.80 -0.83
C PHE A 668 -25.86 -4.98 0.13
N ASN A 669 -26.17 -4.93 1.42
CA ASN A 669 -25.19 -5.09 2.48
C ASN A 669 -25.41 -6.42 3.18
N SER A 670 -24.34 -7.11 3.58
CA SER A 670 -24.44 -8.32 4.41
C SER A 670 -23.31 -8.39 5.41
N ALA A 671 -23.66 -8.48 6.68
CA ALA A 671 -22.69 -8.66 7.76
C ALA A 671 -23.35 -9.25 9.02
N LYS A 672 -22.50 -9.59 9.98
CA LYS A 672 -22.90 -9.90 11.36
C LYS A 672 -23.18 -8.60 12.10
N TYR A 673 -24.37 -8.04 11.86
CA TYR A 673 -24.80 -6.80 12.52
C TYR A 673 -25.44 -7.08 13.87
N GLU A 674 -25.13 -6.23 14.84
CA GLU A 674 -26.00 -5.92 15.95
C GLU A 674 -26.88 -4.72 15.56
N VAL A 675 -28.04 -4.56 16.19
CA VAL A 675 -28.99 -3.50 15.85
C VAL A 675 -29.35 -2.70 17.10
N VAL A 676 -29.15 -1.38 17.04
CA VAL A 676 -29.74 -0.45 18.01
C VAL A 676 -30.97 0.18 17.37
N GLN A 677 -32.10 0.09 18.08
CA GLN A 677 -33.38 0.63 17.64
C GLN A 677 -33.85 1.73 18.58
N ASP A 678 -34.47 2.75 18.02
CA ASP A 678 -35.16 3.82 18.73
C ASP A 678 -36.31 4.33 17.85
N LYS A 679 -37.06 5.32 18.34
CA LYS A 679 -38.10 5.99 17.56
C LYS A 679 -37.96 7.49 17.63
N TRP A 680 -38.38 8.13 16.54
CA TRP A 680 -38.62 9.55 16.48
C TRP A 680 -40.07 9.74 16.03
N ASN A 681 -40.95 10.19 16.92
CA ASN A 681 -42.40 10.17 16.71
C ASN A 681 -42.90 8.79 16.27
N ASP A 682 -43.44 8.68 15.06
CA ASP A 682 -43.92 7.46 14.41
C ASP A 682 -42.88 6.79 13.49
N VAL A 683 -41.69 7.39 13.32
CA VAL A 683 -40.60 6.88 12.49
C VAL A 683 -39.67 5.98 13.32
N ASN A 684 -39.50 4.73 12.90
CA ASN A 684 -38.52 3.81 13.49
C ASN A 684 -37.10 4.16 13.01
N LEU A 685 -36.16 4.21 13.94
CA LEU A 685 -34.75 4.45 13.67
C LEU A 685 -33.94 3.22 14.03
N GLU A 686 -33.08 2.78 13.12
CA GLU A 686 -32.25 1.59 13.31
C GLU A 686 -30.80 1.87 12.90
N ILE A 687 -29.85 1.47 13.74
CA ILE A 687 -28.43 1.49 13.43
C ILE A 687 -27.93 0.06 13.42
N TYR A 688 -27.52 -0.40 12.25
CA TYR A 688 -26.86 -1.68 12.05
C TYR A 688 -25.36 -1.49 12.19
N TYR A 689 -24.74 -2.16 13.15
CA TYR A 689 -23.33 -1.94 13.49
C TYR A 689 -22.59 -3.25 13.75
N HIS A 690 -21.28 -3.24 13.57
CA HIS A 690 -20.43 -4.33 14.02
C HIS A 690 -20.31 -4.28 15.55
N LYS A 691 -20.46 -5.42 16.23
CA LYS A 691 -20.52 -5.49 17.70
C LYS A 691 -19.45 -4.67 18.43
N ASP A 692 -18.21 -4.68 17.94
CA ASP A 692 -17.09 -3.95 18.57
C ASP A 692 -17.02 -2.45 18.20
N HIS A 693 -18.01 -1.93 17.46
CA HIS A 693 -18.08 -0.54 16.96
C HIS A 693 -19.25 0.22 17.58
N ASP A 694 -19.42 0.14 18.89
CA ASP A 694 -20.51 0.76 19.65
C ASP A 694 -20.26 2.21 20.09
N TYR A 695 -19.02 2.70 19.94
CA TYR A 695 -18.54 3.99 20.47
C TYR A 695 -19.38 5.23 20.15
N ASN A 696 -20.09 5.25 19.02
CA ASN A 696 -20.77 6.45 18.51
C ASN A 696 -22.28 6.26 18.32
N LEU A 697 -22.85 5.13 18.74
CA LEU A 697 -24.26 4.80 18.46
C LEU A 697 -25.23 5.84 19.03
N ASP A 698 -25.02 6.26 20.27
CA ASP A 698 -25.84 7.31 20.91
C ASP A 698 -25.77 8.64 20.16
N ARG A 699 -24.58 9.01 19.69
CA ARG A 699 -24.37 10.25 18.93
C ARG A 699 -25.02 10.17 17.55
N MET A 700 -24.90 9.03 16.89
CA MET A 700 -25.57 8.77 15.61
C MET A 700 -27.09 8.82 15.78
N MET A 701 -27.63 8.18 16.82
CA MET A 701 -29.07 8.18 17.10
C MET A 701 -29.61 9.59 17.37
N LYS A 702 -28.93 10.36 18.23
CA LYS A 702 -29.27 11.76 18.47
C LYS A 702 -29.16 12.61 17.20
N GLY A 703 -28.13 12.36 16.37
CA GLY A 703 -27.95 13.05 15.10
C GLY A 703 -29.08 12.78 14.11
N MET A 704 -29.53 11.52 14.00
CA MET A 704 -30.69 11.16 13.17
C MET A 704 -31.96 11.87 13.67
N LYS A 705 -32.23 11.85 14.97
CA LYS A 705 -33.38 12.55 15.57
C LYS A 705 -33.33 14.05 15.32
N ALA A 706 -32.19 14.69 15.57
CA ALA A 706 -32.02 16.12 15.34
C ALA A 706 -32.13 16.50 13.86
N ALA A 707 -31.65 15.66 12.95
CA ALA A 707 -31.82 15.86 11.52
C ALA A 707 -33.30 15.76 11.10
N LEU A 708 -34.03 14.78 11.65
CA LEU A 708 -35.47 14.65 11.41
C LEU A 708 -36.25 15.82 11.99
N ASP A 709 -35.94 16.27 13.21
CA ASP A 709 -36.52 17.49 13.81
C ASP A 709 -36.34 18.68 12.87
N TYR A 710 -35.08 18.95 12.47
CA TYR A 710 -34.74 20.10 11.63
C TYR A 710 -35.38 20.04 10.24
N CYS A 711 -35.27 18.91 9.53
CA CYS A 711 -35.78 18.74 8.17
C CYS A 711 -37.30 18.58 8.10
N THR A 712 -37.97 18.34 9.24
CA THR A 712 -39.44 18.34 9.30
C THR A 712 -39.97 19.74 9.60
N GLU A 713 -39.24 20.54 10.37
CA GLU A 713 -39.59 21.93 10.67
C GLU A 713 -39.31 22.89 9.50
N ASN A 714 -38.21 22.67 8.77
CA ASN A 714 -37.73 23.52 7.67
C ASN A 714 -37.84 22.80 6.32
#